data_AF-A0A1F7WPE4-F1
#
_entry.id   AF-A0A1F7WPE4-F1
#
_cell.length_a   1.000
_cell.length_b   1.000
_cell.length_c   1.000
_cell.angle_alpha   90.00
_cell.angle_beta   90.00
_cell.angle_gamma   90.00
#
_symmetry.space_group_name_H-M   'P 1'
#
loop_
_entity.id
_entity.type
_entity.pdbx_description
1 polymer ?
#
loop_
_entity_poly.entity_id
_entity_poly.type
_entity_poly.pdbx_seq_one_letter_code
_entity_poly.pdbx_strand_id
1 'polypeptide(L)'
;MDIQSIEKLLTSPFETDRIRVIYFAVKNKRTDLHSLIKNTADNDESVNVRYYAQKACELFEELLTEQTREKELDSELEKKKSGQTAVRDRILELLNSEAPEDRILAAKAAVKTRVSVFLDAILKKIETETDESVLSAFIKAVGHSKDKSYTPILLKYLKHPGAEIVLSAIEAFSLLDDARAFPYIIGLLHSSRAESETVTAAITGYLTNYPPDKIHLFLVEMLNYPSENMVEAALNAICAFNCKRSSEYIQKLAGHRNETISGRAKAAMESINLNGLDEFDFSVFIENLIASFDEAPGGDAEEQAGKESDRKIDELRELISGSHPSAESRITELLKSETDPRVLGYAISACRVVHGARNLMTLKKFLSHPDDRIRANAIEVLGETEGIDLHNILKPFLTDENNRVRANAVIALKNYPDVDHCSILKTMIGDDQNRLMTVSAIYAIMQIKGDTVELLRPLARDRNEEIKVRAVSALEFLAGDAKNMAAKNILGELTSAKRRGKHTAAYIFNKSSMSDGGAKKPKAKMSVSAPTKSVYVVNKLALFFRAFVHIFLACALCAACVFVYREFASTAPRSALNPVGVIANVFRTNENDSKIILIYTSNLDEVIGDAAPSAAAKKAKLKDIITKERENAKKEASLFLLFDLGNHSSSKISPTDNTEGVYEFLDELGYDAASFAARDALFCFNLLSARSEKFKLPVVSCNIINNASKEVPAIFQTGYRRESDALAISALAVTDRSMNSKLPSNLTASYSVKDPLASIADGFKKNGAGKPVLKILLSSNTGSLSEELAAKKTGADIIIDMGHGPEVSMLTNYQKANGTLILPSKIKKGAAYIGRFEFIYESASKSVGESCKWRLSEL
;
A
#
# COMPACT_ATOMS: atom_id res chain seq x y z
N MET A 1 -34.04 33.01 28.11
CA MET A 1 -35.33 33.48 28.63
C MET A 1 -36.26 32.29 28.70
N ASP A 2 -36.86 32.06 29.87
CA ASP A 2 -37.88 31.02 30.04
C ASP A 2 -39.19 31.43 29.34
N ILE A 3 -40.11 30.47 29.21
CA ILE A 3 -41.38 30.67 28.50
C ILE A 3 -42.24 31.73 29.21
N GLN A 4 -42.22 31.77 30.54
CA GLN A 4 -43.00 32.72 31.35
C GLN A 4 -42.57 34.18 31.13
N SER A 5 -41.27 34.44 31.02
CA SER A 5 -40.75 35.78 30.73
C SER A 5 -41.13 36.24 29.31
N ILE A 6 -41.18 35.31 28.37
CA ILE A 6 -41.55 35.56 26.96
C ILE A 6 -43.04 35.90 26.85
N GLU A 7 -43.90 35.12 27.52
CA GLU A 7 -45.33 35.37 27.59
C GLU A 7 -45.67 36.74 28.19
N LYS A 8 -44.94 37.14 29.25
CA LYS A 8 -45.08 38.47 29.86
C LYS A 8 -44.67 39.60 28.92
N LEU A 9 -43.67 39.40 28.08
CA LEU A 9 -43.22 40.42 27.13
C LEU A 9 -44.11 40.49 25.88
N LEU A 10 -44.73 39.38 25.49
CA LEU A 10 -45.77 39.34 24.44
C LEU A 10 -47.09 40.02 24.87
N THR A 11 -47.25 40.34 26.15
CA THR A 11 -48.38 41.12 26.68
C THR A 11 -47.98 42.55 27.07
N SER A 12 -46.75 42.98 26.75
CA SER A 12 -46.29 44.37 26.99
C SER A 12 -47.19 45.37 26.27
N PRO A 13 -47.54 46.53 26.88
CA PRO A 13 -48.30 47.58 26.20
C PRO A 13 -47.51 48.24 25.06
N PHE A 14 -46.19 48.04 24.99
CA PHE A 14 -45.34 48.59 23.95
C PHE A 14 -45.16 47.61 22.79
N GLU A 15 -45.65 48.01 21.61
CA GLU A 15 -45.53 47.25 20.36
C GLU A 15 -44.11 46.75 20.10
N THR A 16 -43.10 47.60 20.35
CA THR A 16 -41.69 47.30 20.12
C THR A 16 -41.17 46.13 20.95
N ASP A 17 -41.69 45.93 22.15
CA ASP A 17 -41.25 44.84 23.03
C ASP A 17 -41.80 43.49 22.55
N ARG A 18 -43.08 43.48 22.15
CA ARG A 18 -43.75 42.29 21.60
C ARG A 18 -43.05 41.82 20.32
N ILE A 19 -42.74 42.74 19.42
CA ILE A 19 -41.99 42.44 18.18
C ILE A 19 -40.58 41.92 18.48
N ARG A 20 -39.86 42.51 19.45
CA ARG A 20 -38.52 42.04 19.86
C ARG A 20 -38.53 40.62 20.40
N VAL A 21 -39.59 40.23 21.10
CA VAL A 21 -39.72 38.88 21.65
C VAL A 21 -40.11 37.85 20.59
N ILE A 22 -40.98 38.19 19.64
CA ILE A 22 -41.23 37.37 18.45
C ILE A 22 -39.92 37.16 17.68
N TYR A 23 -39.13 38.22 17.49
CA TYR A 23 -37.82 38.15 16.87
C TYR A 23 -36.82 37.31 17.68
N PHE A 24 -36.83 37.39 19.02
CA PHE A 24 -36.01 36.53 19.87
C PHE A 24 -36.35 35.05 19.69
N ALA A 25 -37.64 34.70 19.63
CA ALA A 25 -38.09 33.33 19.44
C ALA A 25 -37.64 32.78 18.07
N VAL A 26 -37.82 33.57 17.00
CA VAL A 26 -37.36 33.24 15.64
C VAL A 26 -35.84 33.09 15.59
N LYS A 27 -35.09 34.07 16.12
CA LYS A 27 -33.62 34.09 16.11
C LYS A 27 -33.01 32.88 16.83
N ASN A 28 -33.63 32.43 17.92
CA ASN A 28 -33.17 31.27 18.70
C ASN A 28 -33.84 29.96 18.27
N LYS A 29 -34.58 29.94 17.16
CA LYS A 29 -35.29 28.76 16.63
C LYS A 29 -36.13 28.02 17.69
N ARG A 30 -36.79 28.78 18.57
CA ARG A 30 -37.62 28.24 19.67
C ARG A 30 -38.98 27.78 19.16
N THR A 31 -38.99 26.68 18.40
CA THR A 31 -40.23 26.07 17.84
C THR A 31 -41.21 25.63 18.94
N ASP A 32 -40.73 25.44 20.17
CA ASP A 32 -41.55 25.22 21.38
C ASP A 32 -42.49 26.39 21.71
N LEU A 33 -42.23 27.59 21.17
CA LEU A 33 -43.06 28.79 21.35
C LEU A 33 -44.08 28.99 20.22
N HIS A 34 -44.17 28.07 19.25
CA HIS A 34 -45.02 28.21 18.07
C HIS A 34 -46.49 28.46 18.41
N SER A 35 -47.03 27.72 19.38
CA SER A 35 -48.42 27.88 19.84
C SER A 35 -48.68 29.25 20.45
N LEU A 36 -47.74 29.77 21.25
CA LEU A 36 -47.85 31.07 21.91
C LEU A 36 -47.80 32.22 20.88
N ILE A 37 -46.89 32.13 19.90
CA ILE A 37 -46.74 33.14 18.85
C ILE A 37 -47.90 33.08 17.85
N LYS A 38 -48.47 31.91 17.61
CA LYS A 38 -49.69 31.74 16.81
C LYS A 38 -50.88 32.45 17.45
N ASN A 39 -51.04 32.30 18.76
CA ASN A 39 -52.05 33.04 19.51
C ASN A 39 -51.85 34.56 19.41
N THR A 40 -50.60 35.05 19.48
CA THR A 40 -50.28 36.47 19.25
C THR A 40 -50.58 36.91 17.81
N ALA A 41 -50.34 36.07 16.80
CA ALA A 41 -50.65 36.37 15.40
C ALA A 41 -52.15 36.57 15.18
N ASP A 42 -52.98 35.76 15.83
CA ASP A 42 -54.43 35.78 15.66
C ASP A 42 -55.11 36.92 16.44
N ASN A 43 -54.56 37.29 17.61
CA ASN A 43 -55.30 38.08 18.61
C ASN A 43 -54.65 39.39 19.08
N ASP A 44 -53.40 39.72 18.70
CA ASP A 44 -52.77 40.97 19.15
C ASP A 44 -53.50 42.20 18.59
N GLU A 45 -53.60 43.30 19.34
CA GLU A 45 -54.27 44.53 18.91
C GLU A 45 -53.55 45.25 17.74
N SER A 46 -52.22 45.14 17.67
CA SER A 46 -51.41 45.83 16.67
C SER A 46 -51.30 45.01 15.38
N VAL A 47 -51.65 45.64 14.26
CA VAL A 47 -51.53 45.06 12.91
C VAL A 47 -50.09 44.62 12.62
N ASN A 48 -49.10 45.40 13.09
CA ASN A 48 -47.68 45.09 12.88
C ASN A 48 -47.25 43.85 13.68
N VAL A 49 -47.68 43.73 14.93
CA VAL A 49 -47.33 42.58 15.78
C VAL A 49 -47.92 41.30 15.20
N ARG A 50 -49.19 41.34 14.76
CA ARG A 50 -49.84 40.22 14.08
C ARG A 50 -49.08 39.80 12.82
N TYR A 51 -48.65 40.77 12.00
CA TYR A 51 -47.86 40.51 10.80
C TYR A 51 -46.53 39.78 11.12
N TYR A 52 -45.76 40.26 12.09
CA TYR A 52 -44.49 39.63 12.48
C TYR A 52 -44.69 38.26 13.15
N ALA A 53 -45.74 38.10 13.95
CA ALA A 53 -46.09 36.83 14.58
C ALA A 53 -46.52 35.78 13.54
N GLN A 54 -47.29 36.18 12.52
CA GLN A 54 -47.71 35.28 11.44
C GLN A 54 -46.51 34.83 10.59
N LYS A 55 -45.57 35.74 10.29
CA LYS A 55 -44.30 35.39 9.63
C LYS A 55 -43.43 34.45 10.47
N ALA A 56 -43.42 34.62 11.80
CA ALA A 56 -42.74 33.71 12.70
C ALA A 56 -43.40 32.31 12.74
N CYS A 57 -44.72 32.24 12.67
CA CYS A 57 -45.46 30.97 12.60
C CYS A 57 -45.18 30.20 11.31
N GLU A 58 -45.17 30.87 10.15
CA GLU A 58 -44.80 30.26 8.86
C GLU A 58 -43.40 29.63 8.94
N LEU A 59 -42.42 30.36 9.49
CA LEU A 59 -41.05 29.88 9.64
C LEU A 59 -40.93 28.69 10.61
N PHE A 60 -41.71 28.67 11.69
CA PHE A 60 -41.72 27.55 12.63
C PHE A 60 -42.41 26.30 12.06
N GLU A 61 -43.46 26.46 11.24
CA GLU A 61 -44.11 25.33 10.54
C GLU A 61 -43.14 24.68 9.54
N GLU A 62 -42.35 25.48 8.81
CA GLU A 62 -41.25 24.98 7.96
C GLU A 62 -40.21 24.19 8.77
N LEU A 63 -39.73 24.75 9.89
CA LEU A 63 -38.73 24.10 10.75
C LEU A 63 -39.23 22.80 11.41
N LEU A 64 -40.50 22.75 11.82
CA LEU A 64 -41.11 21.53 12.39
C LEU A 64 -41.28 20.44 11.33
N THR A 65 -41.56 20.83 10.08
CA THR A 65 -41.67 19.91 8.94
C THR A 65 -40.31 19.32 8.57
N GLU A 66 -39.25 20.13 8.57
CA GLU A 66 -37.87 19.67 8.37
C GLU A 66 -37.42 18.69 9.47
N GLN A 67 -37.67 19.01 10.76
CA GLN A 67 -37.32 18.13 11.88
C GLN A 67 -38.04 16.76 11.83
N THR A 68 -39.25 16.72 11.27
CA THR A 68 -40.00 15.47 11.11
C THR A 68 -39.42 14.63 9.98
N ARG A 69 -39.10 15.25 8.84
CA ARG A 69 -38.45 14.58 7.71
C ARG A 69 -37.06 14.04 8.06
N GLU A 70 -36.29 14.77 8.86
CA GLU A 70 -34.95 14.35 9.31
C GLU A 70 -35.03 13.08 10.19
N LYS A 71 -35.99 13.04 11.12
CA LYS A 71 -36.23 11.86 11.97
C LYS A 71 -36.71 10.63 11.18
N GLU A 72 -37.54 10.84 10.16
CA GLU A 72 -37.99 9.76 9.26
C GLU A 72 -36.82 9.22 8.43
N LEU A 73 -35.98 10.10 7.87
CA LEU A 73 -34.79 9.74 7.10
C LEU A 73 -33.77 8.96 7.95
N ASP A 74 -33.53 9.39 9.19
CA ASP A 74 -32.65 8.71 10.14
C ASP A 74 -33.17 7.30 10.48
N SER A 75 -34.48 7.14 10.64
CA SER A 75 -35.11 5.83 10.87
C SER A 75 -34.96 4.89 9.66
N GLU A 76 -35.08 5.41 8.44
CA GLU A 76 -34.88 4.64 7.21
C GLU A 76 -33.41 4.25 6.99
N LEU A 77 -32.48 5.17 7.28
CA LEU A 77 -31.04 4.93 7.23
C LEU A 77 -30.60 3.87 8.23
N GLU A 78 -31.13 3.88 9.46
CA GLU A 78 -30.86 2.85 10.47
C GLU A 78 -31.43 1.47 10.08
N LYS A 79 -32.61 1.41 9.45
CA LYS A 79 -33.16 0.16 8.90
C LYS A 79 -32.30 -0.41 7.76
N LYS A 80 -31.74 0.43 6.87
CA LYS A 80 -30.82 -0.02 5.81
C LYS A 80 -29.47 -0.51 6.35
N LYS A 81 -28.93 0.16 7.36
CA LYS A 81 -27.69 -0.26 8.04
C LYS A 81 -27.83 -1.62 8.73
N SER A 82 -28.96 -1.88 9.39
CA SER A 82 -29.17 -3.17 10.08
C SER A 82 -29.23 -4.35 9.09
N GLY A 83 -29.84 -4.16 7.91
CA GLY A 83 -29.87 -5.17 6.84
C GLY A 83 -28.50 -5.48 6.24
N GLN A 84 -27.66 -4.47 6.00
CA GLN A 84 -26.28 -4.67 5.52
C GLN A 84 -25.39 -5.34 6.57
N THR A 85 -25.63 -5.04 7.85
CA THR A 85 -24.90 -5.65 8.97
C THR A 85 -25.24 -7.14 9.11
N ALA A 86 -26.52 -7.52 8.97
CA ALA A 86 -26.93 -8.92 9.03
C ALA A 86 -26.35 -9.79 7.88
N VAL A 87 -26.29 -9.25 6.65
CA VAL A 87 -25.65 -9.95 5.51
C VAL A 87 -24.15 -10.10 5.74
N ARG A 88 -23.51 -9.08 6.34
CA ARG A 88 -22.10 -9.10 6.70
C ARG A 88 -21.77 -10.15 7.75
N ASP A 89 -22.54 -10.20 8.83
CA ASP A 89 -22.29 -11.15 9.91
C ASP A 89 -22.46 -12.58 9.43
N ARG A 90 -23.44 -12.84 8.53
CA ARG A 90 -23.65 -14.17 7.97
C ARG A 90 -22.50 -14.62 7.04
N ILE A 91 -21.95 -13.74 6.20
CA ILE A 91 -20.81 -14.08 5.34
C ILE A 91 -19.55 -14.33 6.18
N LEU A 92 -19.33 -13.54 7.24
CA LEU A 92 -18.21 -13.75 8.17
C LEU A 92 -18.35 -15.05 8.96
N GLU A 93 -19.57 -15.43 9.35
CA GLU A 93 -19.86 -16.72 9.97
C GLU A 93 -19.51 -17.87 9.02
N LEU A 94 -19.97 -17.82 7.77
CA LEU A 94 -19.70 -18.86 6.77
C LEU A 94 -18.21 -18.96 6.40
N LEU A 95 -17.50 -17.83 6.31
CA LEU A 95 -16.04 -17.81 6.13
C LEU A 95 -15.32 -18.51 7.29
N ASN A 96 -15.90 -18.56 8.49
CA ASN A 96 -15.37 -19.20 9.70
C ASN A 96 -15.89 -20.60 9.96
N SER A 97 -16.72 -21.16 9.08
CA SER A 97 -17.22 -22.52 9.19
C SER A 97 -16.09 -23.55 9.03
N GLU A 98 -16.15 -24.64 9.79
CA GLU A 98 -15.27 -25.80 9.61
C GLU A 98 -15.56 -26.52 8.28
N ALA A 99 -16.78 -26.39 7.76
CA ALA A 99 -17.20 -27.00 6.49
C ALA A 99 -16.61 -26.25 5.28
N PRO A 100 -15.86 -26.92 4.38
CA PRO A 100 -15.33 -26.31 3.16
C PRO A 100 -16.41 -25.71 2.26
N GLU A 101 -17.59 -26.33 2.17
CA GLU A 101 -18.68 -25.87 1.30
C GLU A 101 -19.21 -24.50 1.71
N ASP A 102 -19.30 -24.25 3.03
CA ASP A 102 -19.72 -22.97 3.59
C ASP A 102 -18.71 -21.86 3.29
N ARG A 103 -17.41 -22.16 3.41
CA ARG A 103 -16.33 -21.20 3.11
C ARG A 103 -16.32 -20.84 1.62
N ILE A 104 -16.51 -21.82 0.73
CA ILE A 104 -16.66 -21.59 -0.71
C ILE A 104 -17.90 -20.73 -1.01
N LEU A 105 -19.03 -21.03 -0.37
CA LEU A 105 -20.26 -20.24 -0.53
C LEU A 105 -20.04 -18.80 -0.07
N ALA A 106 -19.31 -18.59 1.03
CA ALA A 106 -18.98 -17.28 1.54
C ALA A 106 -18.07 -16.49 0.58
N ALA A 107 -17.07 -17.14 -0.02
CA ALA A 107 -16.21 -16.55 -1.05
C ALA A 107 -17.01 -16.12 -2.28
N LYS A 108 -17.91 -16.97 -2.78
CA LYS A 108 -18.81 -16.66 -3.90
C LYS A 108 -19.78 -15.51 -3.56
N ALA A 109 -20.30 -15.49 -2.33
CA ALA A 109 -21.16 -14.42 -1.84
C ALA A 109 -20.41 -13.09 -1.73
N ALA A 110 -19.15 -13.10 -1.28
CA ALA A 110 -18.29 -11.93 -1.23
C ALA A 110 -18.08 -11.31 -2.63
N VAL A 111 -17.81 -12.14 -3.65
CA VAL A 111 -17.69 -11.69 -5.04
C VAL A 111 -18.99 -11.03 -5.53
N LYS A 112 -20.13 -11.68 -5.31
CA LYS A 112 -21.44 -11.18 -5.78
C LYS A 112 -21.86 -9.87 -5.11
N THR A 113 -21.48 -9.68 -3.84
CA THR A 113 -21.86 -8.50 -3.06
C THR A 113 -20.93 -7.30 -3.26
N ARG A 114 -19.74 -7.48 -3.86
CA ARG A 114 -18.72 -6.44 -4.11
C ARG A 114 -18.34 -5.63 -2.86
N VAL A 115 -18.43 -6.22 -1.68
CA VAL A 115 -18.11 -5.56 -0.42
C VAL A 115 -16.64 -5.81 -0.07
N SER A 116 -15.84 -4.75 -0.01
CA SER A 116 -14.39 -4.80 0.31
C SER A 116 -14.08 -5.44 1.66
N VAL A 117 -15.00 -5.33 2.63
CA VAL A 117 -14.86 -5.86 4.00
C VAL A 117 -14.65 -7.38 4.04
N PHE A 118 -15.13 -8.14 3.05
CA PHE A 118 -14.91 -9.59 3.01
C PHE A 118 -13.57 -9.97 2.37
N LEU A 119 -12.99 -9.11 1.53
CA LEU A 119 -11.66 -9.36 0.96
C LEU A 119 -10.61 -9.39 2.06
N ASP A 120 -10.68 -8.49 3.04
CA ASP A 120 -9.78 -8.51 4.20
C ASP A 120 -9.87 -9.81 5.01
N ALA A 121 -11.08 -10.36 5.14
CA ALA A 121 -11.31 -11.62 5.86
C ALA A 121 -10.79 -12.82 5.06
N ILE A 122 -10.98 -12.83 3.73
CA ILE A 122 -10.46 -13.84 2.82
C ILE A 122 -8.93 -13.81 2.80
N LEU A 123 -8.31 -12.64 2.68
CA LEU A 123 -6.85 -12.47 2.63
C LEU A 123 -6.15 -12.94 3.90
N LYS A 124 -6.78 -12.78 5.08
CA LYS A 124 -6.23 -13.33 6.33
C LYS A 124 -6.26 -14.85 6.37
N LYS A 125 -7.24 -15.47 5.69
CA LYS A 125 -7.44 -16.92 5.70
C LYS A 125 -6.73 -17.65 4.58
N ILE A 126 -6.44 -16.97 3.48
CA ILE A 126 -5.80 -17.55 2.30
C ILE A 126 -4.43 -18.17 2.61
N GLU A 127 -3.76 -17.71 3.67
CA GLU A 127 -2.45 -18.23 4.11
C GLU A 127 -2.55 -19.46 5.02
N THR A 128 -3.72 -19.68 5.64
CA THR A 128 -3.97 -20.76 6.61
C THR A 128 -4.95 -21.81 6.09
N GLU A 129 -5.54 -21.59 4.91
CA GLU A 129 -6.53 -22.51 4.32
C GLU A 129 -5.83 -23.77 3.80
N THR A 130 -6.31 -24.93 4.24
CA THR A 130 -5.72 -26.23 3.92
C THR A 130 -6.49 -26.95 2.81
N ASP A 131 -7.76 -26.58 2.58
CA ASP A 131 -8.58 -27.18 1.53
C ASP A 131 -8.34 -26.50 0.18
N GLU A 132 -7.87 -27.24 -0.81
CA GLU A 132 -7.53 -26.69 -2.14
C GLU A 132 -8.75 -26.12 -2.87
N SER A 133 -9.96 -26.69 -2.67
CA SER A 133 -11.18 -26.17 -3.31
C SER A 133 -11.60 -24.83 -2.72
N VAL A 134 -11.44 -24.66 -1.40
CA VAL A 134 -11.68 -23.38 -0.72
C VAL A 134 -10.61 -22.36 -1.10
N LEU A 135 -9.34 -22.78 -1.14
CA LEU A 135 -8.23 -21.92 -1.52
C LEU A 135 -8.39 -21.40 -2.97
N SER A 136 -8.78 -22.26 -3.91
CA SER A 136 -9.16 -21.87 -5.27
C SER A 136 -10.26 -20.78 -5.26
N ALA A 137 -11.34 -21.00 -4.50
CA ALA A 137 -12.43 -20.04 -4.41
C ALA A 137 -12.00 -18.68 -3.81
N PHE A 138 -11.08 -18.69 -2.83
CA PHE A 138 -10.51 -17.47 -2.26
C PHE A 138 -9.63 -16.73 -3.28
N ILE A 139 -8.76 -17.42 -4.00
CA ILE A 139 -7.90 -16.81 -5.04
C ILE A 139 -8.77 -16.14 -6.12
N LYS A 140 -9.78 -16.84 -6.63
CA LYS A 140 -10.72 -16.27 -7.62
C LYS A 140 -11.48 -15.06 -7.04
N ALA A 141 -11.89 -15.13 -5.78
CA ALA A 141 -12.57 -14.02 -5.11
C ALA A 141 -11.68 -12.78 -4.99
N VAL A 142 -10.38 -12.96 -4.70
CA VAL A 142 -9.39 -11.87 -4.71
C VAL A 142 -9.22 -11.32 -6.12
N GLY A 143 -9.16 -12.17 -7.16
CA GLY A 143 -9.11 -11.71 -8.55
C GLY A 143 -10.28 -10.82 -8.95
N HIS A 144 -11.50 -11.16 -8.53
CA HIS A 144 -12.70 -10.37 -8.78
C HIS A 144 -12.71 -8.97 -8.13
N SER A 145 -11.81 -8.70 -7.18
CA SER A 145 -11.64 -7.34 -6.63
C SER A 145 -11.12 -6.35 -7.66
N LYS A 146 -10.38 -6.82 -8.66
CA LYS A 146 -9.62 -6.00 -9.64
C LYS A 146 -8.61 -5.05 -9.01
N ASP A 147 -8.25 -5.26 -7.76
CA ASP A 147 -7.25 -4.46 -7.05
C ASP A 147 -5.86 -5.02 -7.29
N LYS A 148 -5.10 -4.32 -8.15
CA LYS A 148 -3.74 -4.69 -8.55
C LYS A 148 -2.80 -4.84 -7.35
N SER A 149 -3.09 -4.24 -6.20
CA SER A 149 -2.25 -4.38 -4.99
C SER A 149 -2.15 -5.83 -4.49
N TYR A 150 -3.08 -6.72 -4.87
CA TYR A 150 -3.04 -8.13 -4.49
C TYR A 150 -2.14 -9.00 -5.37
N THR A 151 -1.63 -8.47 -6.49
CA THR A 151 -0.75 -9.21 -7.39
C THR A 151 0.43 -9.86 -6.65
N PRO A 152 1.22 -9.15 -5.81
CA PRO A 152 2.34 -9.76 -5.09
C PRO A 152 1.93 -10.89 -4.13
N ILE A 153 0.73 -10.80 -3.54
CA ILE A 153 0.20 -11.81 -2.61
C ILE A 153 -0.15 -13.09 -3.37
N LEU A 154 -0.70 -12.95 -4.58
CA LEU A 154 -1.13 -14.09 -5.38
C LEU A 154 0.04 -14.78 -6.10
N LEU A 155 1.18 -14.11 -6.31
CA LEU A 155 2.32 -14.65 -7.09
C LEU A 155 2.84 -15.98 -6.54
N LYS A 156 2.77 -16.19 -5.22
CA LYS A 156 3.19 -17.44 -4.58
C LYS A 156 2.38 -18.66 -5.03
N TYR A 157 1.11 -18.47 -5.42
CA TYR A 157 0.22 -19.57 -5.85
C TYR A 157 0.48 -20.05 -7.27
N LEU A 158 1.26 -19.31 -8.08
CA LEU A 158 1.76 -19.82 -9.38
C LEU A 158 2.77 -20.96 -9.19
N LYS A 159 3.36 -21.11 -8.00
CA LYS A 159 4.31 -22.19 -7.65
C LYS A 159 3.67 -23.28 -6.79
N HIS A 160 2.34 -23.30 -6.69
CA HIS A 160 1.62 -24.28 -5.88
C HIS A 160 1.66 -25.67 -6.52
N PRO A 161 1.75 -26.78 -5.75
CA PRO A 161 1.79 -28.13 -6.32
C PRO A 161 0.49 -28.56 -7.01
N GLY A 162 -0.68 -28.09 -6.56
CA GLY A 162 -1.97 -28.40 -7.18
C GLY A 162 -2.28 -27.54 -8.41
N ALA A 163 -2.52 -28.17 -9.56
CA ALA A 163 -2.77 -27.51 -10.85
C ALA A 163 -4.00 -26.59 -10.84
N GLU A 164 -5.10 -27.00 -10.19
CA GLU A 164 -6.31 -26.18 -10.03
C GLU A 164 -6.04 -24.83 -9.32
N ILE A 165 -5.09 -24.80 -8.38
CA ILE A 165 -4.68 -23.58 -7.69
C ILE A 165 -3.91 -22.65 -8.63
N VAL A 166 -3.01 -23.21 -9.45
CA VAL A 166 -2.25 -22.47 -10.46
C VAL A 166 -3.20 -21.86 -11.50
N LEU A 167 -4.16 -22.65 -12.01
CA LEU A 167 -5.21 -22.17 -12.93
C LEU A 167 -6.04 -21.04 -12.31
N SER A 168 -6.44 -21.21 -11.05
CA SER A 168 -7.19 -20.19 -10.31
C SER A 168 -6.39 -18.90 -10.13
N ALA A 169 -5.07 -19.01 -9.94
CA ALA A 169 -4.18 -17.85 -9.85
C ALA A 169 -4.06 -17.14 -11.21
N ILE A 170 -3.86 -17.86 -12.32
CA ILE A 170 -3.81 -17.27 -13.68
C ILE A 170 -5.14 -16.57 -14.02
N GLU A 171 -6.28 -17.19 -13.69
CA GLU A 171 -7.60 -16.58 -13.84
C GLU A 171 -7.73 -15.30 -13.00
N ALA A 172 -7.29 -15.35 -11.73
CA ALA A 172 -7.29 -14.17 -10.87
C ALA A 172 -6.41 -13.04 -11.43
N PHE A 173 -5.22 -13.33 -11.95
CA PHE A 173 -4.35 -12.34 -12.59
C PHE A 173 -4.95 -11.76 -13.88
N SER A 174 -5.68 -12.58 -14.65
CA SER A 174 -6.44 -12.11 -15.81
C SER A 174 -7.51 -11.08 -15.41
N LEU A 175 -8.16 -11.28 -14.26
CA LEU A 175 -9.16 -10.35 -13.72
C LEU A 175 -8.53 -9.08 -13.09
N LEU A 176 -7.35 -9.20 -12.48
CA LEU A 176 -6.61 -8.09 -11.89
C LEU A 176 -6.03 -7.14 -12.95
N ASP A 177 -5.71 -7.65 -14.14
CA ASP A 177 -5.14 -6.87 -15.26
C ASP A 177 -3.86 -6.11 -14.85
N ASP A 178 -2.95 -6.81 -14.18
CA ASP A 178 -1.68 -6.26 -13.71
C ASP A 178 -0.49 -6.87 -14.46
N ALA A 179 0.24 -6.02 -15.17
CA ALA A 179 1.42 -6.43 -15.94
C ALA A 179 2.54 -7.01 -15.07
N ARG A 180 2.55 -6.74 -13.75
CA ARG A 180 3.55 -7.35 -12.83
C ARG A 180 3.45 -8.87 -12.75
N ALA A 181 2.28 -9.45 -13.03
CA ALA A 181 2.12 -10.90 -13.08
C ALA A 181 2.74 -11.53 -14.34
N PHE A 182 2.91 -10.73 -15.40
CA PHE A 182 3.31 -11.21 -16.73
C PHE A 182 4.60 -12.03 -16.71
N PRO A 183 5.73 -11.59 -16.11
CA PRO A 183 6.96 -12.37 -16.13
C PRO A 183 6.85 -13.69 -15.37
N TYR A 184 6.02 -13.74 -14.33
CA TYR A 184 5.82 -14.94 -13.52
C TYR A 184 4.89 -15.95 -14.20
N ILE A 185 3.89 -15.47 -14.95
CA ILE A 185 3.00 -16.30 -15.76
C ILE A 185 3.76 -16.86 -16.98
N ILE A 186 4.53 -16.03 -17.69
CA ILE A 186 5.41 -16.51 -18.77
C ILE A 186 6.49 -17.46 -18.23
N GLY A 187 6.99 -17.23 -17.02
CA GLY A 187 7.93 -18.15 -16.37
C GLY A 187 7.40 -19.57 -16.12
N LEU A 188 6.07 -19.77 -16.11
CA LEU A 188 5.46 -21.10 -16.01
C LEU A 188 5.70 -21.96 -17.25
N LEU A 189 6.05 -21.35 -18.38
CA LEU A 189 6.39 -22.07 -19.61
C LEU A 189 7.66 -22.95 -19.47
N HIS A 190 8.44 -22.78 -18.40
CA HIS A 190 9.70 -23.51 -18.16
C HIS A 190 9.63 -24.52 -16.99
N SER A 191 8.61 -24.46 -16.11
CA SER A 191 8.52 -25.36 -14.95
C SER A 191 7.87 -26.71 -15.30
N SER A 192 8.69 -27.70 -15.68
CA SER A 192 8.47 -29.16 -15.62
C SER A 192 7.02 -29.70 -15.41
N ARG A 193 6.44 -30.22 -16.49
CA ARG A 193 5.97 -31.62 -16.65
C ARG A 193 4.68 -32.15 -15.97
N ALA A 194 3.70 -31.32 -15.62
CA ALA A 194 2.34 -31.85 -15.37
C ALA A 194 1.25 -30.85 -15.80
N GLU A 195 0.37 -31.30 -16.71
CA GLU A 195 -0.87 -30.64 -17.18
C GLU A 195 -0.70 -29.46 -18.17
N SER A 196 0.15 -29.66 -19.19
CA SER A 196 0.53 -28.63 -20.18
C SER A 196 -0.66 -27.99 -20.92
N GLU A 197 -1.69 -28.73 -21.30
CA GLU A 197 -2.76 -28.18 -22.17
C GLU A 197 -3.64 -27.15 -21.44
N THR A 198 -4.06 -27.44 -20.20
CA THR A 198 -4.97 -26.57 -19.43
C THR A 198 -4.26 -25.30 -18.94
N VAL A 199 -3.01 -25.41 -18.50
CA VAL A 199 -2.20 -24.27 -18.08
C VAL A 199 -1.80 -23.41 -19.29
N THR A 200 -1.42 -24.01 -20.41
CA THR A 200 -1.15 -23.27 -21.66
C THR A 200 -2.40 -22.57 -22.18
N ALA A 201 -3.58 -23.21 -22.10
CA ALA A 201 -4.87 -22.58 -22.40
C ALA A 201 -5.17 -21.39 -21.48
N ALA A 202 -4.82 -21.49 -20.19
CA ALA A 202 -4.99 -20.39 -19.24
C ALA A 202 -4.02 -19.23 -19.52
N ILE A 203 -2.77 -19.53 -19.88
CA ILE A 203 -1.75 -18.52 -20.24
C ILE A 203 -2.13 -17.82 -21.54
N THR A 204 -2.53 -18.56 -22.57
CA THR A 204 -3.02 -17.99 -23.83
C THR A 204 -4.27 -17.13 -23.59
N GLY A 205 -5.20 -17.59 -22.74
CA GLY A 205 -6.32 -16.81 -22.23
C GLY A 205 -5.91 -15.49 -21.56
N TYR A 206 -4.92 -15.52 -20.67
CA TYR A 206 -4.36 -14.33 -20.03
C TYR A 206 -3.74 -13.36 -21.04
N LEU A 207 -3.02 -13.88 -22.04
CA LEU A 207 -2.36 -13.09 -23.07
C LEU A 207 -3.36 -12.38 -23.98
N THR A 208 -4.58 -12.90 -24.15
CA THR A 208 -5.63 -12.22 -24.94
C THR A 208 -6.04 -10.85 -24.39
N ASN A 209 -5.70 -10.53 -23.13
CA ASN A 209 -5.92 -9.20 -22.55
C ASN A 209 -4.97 -8.13 -23.09
N TYR A 210 -3.95 -8.51 -23.86
CA TYR A 210 -2.92 -7.60 -24.38
C TYR A 210 -2.82 -7.67 -25.90
N PRO A 211 -2.56 -6.55 -26.60
CA PRO A 211 -2.27 -6.58 -28.02
C PRO A 211 -0.89 -7.22 -28.28
N PRO A 212 -0.68 -7.85 -29.45
CA PRO A 212 0.58 -8.52 -29.83
C PRO A 212 1.83 -7.69 -29.61
N ASP A 213 1.81 -6.41 -30.01
CA ASP A 213 2.96 -5.49 -29.84
C ASP A 213 3.34 -5.31 -28.37
N LYS A 214 2.35 -5.25 -27.47
CA LYS A 214 2.57 -5.07 -26.03
C LYS A 214 3.10 -6.34 -25.38
N ILE A 215 2.65 -7.50 -25.83
CA ILE A 215 3.19 -8.80 -25.41
C ILE A 215 4.65 -8.91 -25.84
N HIS A 216 4.95 -8.61 -27.11
CA HIS A 216 6.32 -8.59 -27.62
C HIS A 216 7.21 -7.64 -26.81
N LEU A 217 6.74 -6.41 -26.52
CA LEU A 217 7.48 -5.45 -25.70
C LEU A 217 7.82 -6.02 -24.32
N PHE A 218 6.85 -6.59 -23.61
CA PHE A 218 7.09 -7.20 -22.29
C PHE A 218 8.08 -8.36 -22.35
N LEU A 219 8.02 -9.19 -23.39
CA LEU A 219 8.96 -10.28 -23.54
C LEU A 219 10.38 -9.78 -23.86
N VAL A 220 10.53 -8.73 -24.67
CA VAL A 220 11.83 -8.10 -24.94
C VAL A 220 12.44 -7.51 -23.67
N GLU A 221 11.63 -6.89 -22.81
CA GLU A 221 12.07 -6.42 -21.49
C GLU A 221 12.58 -7.59 -20.62
N MET A 222 11.86 -8.73 -20.64
CA MET A 222 12.25 -9.94 -19.91
C MET A 222 13.58 -10.54 -20.38
N LEU A 223 13.99 -10.37 -21.65
CA LEU A 223 15.30 -10.82 -22.12
C LEU A 223 16.48 -10.15 -21.39
N ASN A 224 16.26 -9.01 -20.74
CA ASN A 224 17.28 -8.29 -19.97
C ASN A 224 17.27 -8.66 -18.48
N TYR A 225 16.46 -9.63 -18.06
CA TYR A 225 16.38 -10.05 -16.66
C TYR A 225 17.62 -10.86 -16.27
N PRO A 226 18.09 -10.78 -15.01
CA PRO A 226 19.26 -11.52 -14.56
C PRO A 226 19.04 -13.04 -14.44
N SER A 227 17.80 -13.52 -14.56
CA SER A 227 17.44 -14.93 -14.42
C SER A 227 17.44 -15.62 -15.77
N GLU A 228 18.33 -16.59 -15.96
CA GLU A 228 18.42 -17.35 -17.22
C GLU A 228 17.11 -18.08 -17.57
N ASN A 229 16.41 -18.64 -16.59
CA ASN A 229 15.10 -19.27 -16.79
C ASN A 229 14.06 -18.28 -17.33
N MET A 230 14.09 -17.02 -16.88
CA MET A 230 13.18 -15.97 -17.36
C MET A 230 13.56 -15.51 -18.76
N VAL A 231 14.86 -15.42 -19.07
CA VAL A 231 15.37 -15.11 -20.41
C VAL A 231 14.99 -16.22 -21.39
N GLU A 232 15.12 -17.48 -20.99
CA GLU A 232 14.74 -18.63 -21.81
C GLU A 232 13.23 -18.70 -22.04
N ALA A 233 12.40 -18.52 -21.00
CA ALA A 233 10.94 -18.49 -21.13
C ALA A 233 10.47 -17.34 -22.04
N ALA A 234 11.11 -16.17 -21.92
CA ALA A 234 10.85 -15.04 -22.80
C ALA A 234 11.29 -15.32 -24.23
N LEU A 235 12.45 -15.93 -24.45
CA LEU A 235 12.92 -16.33 -25.77
C LEU A 235 11.93 -17.31 -26.43
N ASN A 236 11.44 -18.31 -25.70
CA ASN A 236 10.46 -19.28 -26.22
C ASN A 236 9.19 -18.58 -26.70
N ALA A 237 8.63 -17.71 -25.87
CA ALA A 237 7.45 -16.95 -26.24
C ALA A 237 7.73 -15.98 -27.40
N ILE A 238 8.89 -15.32 -27.46
CA ILE A 238 9.23 -14.43 -28.59
C ILE A 238 9.34 -15.21 -29.91
N CYS A 239 9.91 -16.41 -29.88
CA CYS A 239 10.03 -17.27 -31.06
C CYS A 239 8.66 -17.65 -31.62
N ALA A 240 7.63 -17.80 -30.77
CA ALA A 240 6.28 -18.11 -31.21
C ALA A 240 5.66 -17.03 -32.12
N PHE A 241 6.10 -15.77 -32.02
CA PHE A 241 5.67 -14.73 -32.96
C PHE A 241 6.14 -14.98 -34.40
N ASN A 242 7.24 -15.72 -34.58
CA ASN A 242 7.91 -15.94 -35.87
C ASN A 242 7.97 -14.67 -36.74
N CYS A 243 8.36 -13.53 -36.13
CA CYS A 243 8.27 -12.22 -36.75
C CYS A 243 9.66 -11.62 -36.97
N LYS A 244 9.89 -11.00 -38.14
CA LYS A 244 11.16 -10.33 -38.47
C LYS A 244 11.46 -9.16 -37.54
N ARG A 245 10.44 -8.54 -36.93
CA ARG A 245 10.62 -7.47 -35.93
C ARG A 245 11.31 -7.97 -34.65
N SER A 246 11.22 -9.28 -34.36
CA SER A 246 11.86 -9.91 -33.20
C SER A 246 13.34 -10.25 -33.44
N SER A 247 13.79 -10.28 -34.71
CA SER A 247 15.10 -10.81 -35.11
C SER A 247 16.28 -10.09 -34.45
N GLU A 248 16.24 -8.77 -34.31
CA GLU A 248 17.36 -8.01 -33.70
C GLU A 248 17.59 -8.42 -32.24
N TYR A 249 16.50 -8.69 -31.51
CA TYR A 249 16.55 -9.08 -30.10
C TYR A 249 17.03 -10.52 -29.94
N ILE A 250 16.52 -11.44 -30.77
CA ILE A 250 16.92 -12.86 -30.77
C ILE A 250 18.40 -12.99 -31.17
N GLN A 251 18.86 -12.24 -32.18
CA GLN A 251 20.24 -12.29 -32.66
C GLN A 251 21.26 -11.94 -31.55
N LYS A 252 20.93 -11.00 -30.66
CA LYS A 252 21.79 -10.63 -29.52
C LYS A 252 22.02 -11.82 -28.57
N LEU A 253 21.11 -12.79 -28.53
CA LEU A 253 21.20 -13.98 -27.70
C LEU A 253 21.94 -15.15 -28.36
N ALA A 254 22.25 -15.08 -29.66
CA ALA A 254 23.00 -16.13 -30.36
C ALA A 254 24.42 -16.32 -29.79
N GLY A 255 24.99 -15.32 -29.12
CA GLY A 255 26.27 -15.38 -28.41
C GLY A 255 26.16 -15.57 -26.90
N HIS A 256 24.99 -15.93 -26.37
CA HIS A 256 24.76 -16.06 -24.94
C HIS A 256 25.60 -17.21 -24.34
N ARG A 257 26.05 -17.06 -23.08
CA ARG A 257 26.90 -18.04 -22.38
C ARG A 257 26.22 -19.38 -22.13
N ASN A 258 24.90 -19.37 -22.00
CA ASN A 258 24.07 -20.56 -21.83
C ASN A 258 23.80 -21.16 -23.22
N GLU A 259 24.27 -22.38 -23.43
CA GLU A 259 24.23 -23.07 -24.73
C GLU A 259 22.80 -23.33 -25.21
N THR A 260 21.86 -23.60 -24.31
CA THR A 260 20.43 -23.81 -24.63
C THR A 260 19.82 -22.54 -25.21
N ILE A 261 20.09 -21.39 -24.58
CA ILE A 261 19.62 -20.08 -25.05
C ILE A 261 20.28 -19.72 -26.39
N SER A 262 21.59 -19.90 -26.53
CA SER A 262 22.32 -19.64 -27.78
C SER A 262 21.84 -20.53 -28.93
N GLY A 263 21.66 -21.83 -28.68
CA GLY A 263 21.17 -22.80 -29.66
C GLY A 263 19.77 -22.47 -30.14
N ARG A 264 18.85 -22.19 -29.20
CA ARG A 264 17.46 -21.85 -29.53
C ARG A 264 17.35 -20.51 -30.27
N ALA A 265 18.14 -19.51 -29.89
CA ALA A 265 18.20 -18.24 -30.61
C ALA A 265 18.66 -18.41 -32.06
N LYS A 266 19.66 -19.27 -32.32
CA LYS A 266 20.12 -19.57 -33.69
C LYS A 266 19.05 -20.27 -34.52
N ALA A 267 18.43 -21.32 -33.97
CA ALA A 267 17.35 -22.04 -34.64
C ALA A 267 16.16 -21.13 -34.98
N ALA A 268 15.79 -20.24 -34.05
CA ALA A 268 14.73 -19.27 -34.27
C ALA A 268 15.07 -18.27 -35.38
N MET A 269 16.32 -17.80 -35.46
CA MET A 269 16.77 -16.91 -36.54
C MET A 269 16.72 -17.60 -37.91
N GLU A 270 17.06 -18.89 -37.99
CA GLU A 270 16.92 -19.66 -39.22
C GLU A 270 15.46 -19.76 -39.66
N SER A 271 14.55 -20.08 -38.73
CA SER A 271 13.11 -20.12 -38.99
C SER A 271 12.59 -18.76 -39.49
N ILE A 272 12.86 -17.67 -38.77
CA ILE A 272 12.37 -16.34 -39.12
C ILE A 272 12.90 -15.88 -40.49
N ASN A 273 14.14 -16.25 -40.86
CA ASN A 273 14.69 -15.93 -42.17
C ASN A 273 14.01 -16.69 -43.32
N LEU A 274 13.54 -17.92 -43.08
CA LEU A 274 12.89 -18.75 -44.08
C LEU A 274 11.42 -18.35 -44.29
N ASN A 275 10.67 -18.11 -43.21
CA ASN A 275 9.20 -17.96 -43.27
C ASN A 275 8.63 -16.91 -42.29
N GLY A 276 9.44 -15.99 -41.77
CA GLY A 276 8.98 -15.01 -40.77
C GLY A 276 8.01 -13.96 -41.31
N LEU A 277 7.05 -13.56 -40.47
CA LEU A 277 6.06 -12.52 -40.74
C LEU A 277 6.65 -11.11 -40.61
N ASP A 278 6.10 -10.15 -41.37
CA ASP A 278 6.51 -8.73 -41.31
C ASP A 278 5.84 -7.95 -40.16
N GLU A 279 4.65 -8.40 -39.74
CA GLU A 279 3.88 -7.84 -38.62
C GLU A 279 3.56 -8.93 -37.58
N PHE A 280 3.22 -8.53 -36.36
CA PHE A 280 2.79 -9.47 -35.34
C PHE A 280 1.37 -9.96 -35.62
N ASP A 281 1.20 -11.28 -35.66
CA ASP A 281 -0.11 -11.93 -35.77
C ASP A 281 -0.38 -12.71 -34.49
N PHE A 282 -1.48 -12.38 -33.81
CA PHE A 282 -1.82 -13.01 -32.54
C PHE A 282 -2.25 -14.47 -32.70
N SER A 283 -2.96 -14.80 -33.78
CA SER A 283 -3.42 -16.16 -34.04
C SER A 283 -2.23 -17.08 -34.30
N VAL A 284 -1.29 -16.64 -35.14
CA VAL A 284 -0.04 -17.38 -35.41
C VAL A 284 0.80 -17.51 -34.14
N PHE A 285 0.89 -16.44 -33.33
CA PHE A 285 1.60 -16.49 -32.05
C PHE A 285 1.02 -17.55 -31.11
N ILE A 286 -0.30 -17.62 -30.95
CA ILE A 286 -0.96 -18.61 -30.08
C ILE A 286 -0.82 -20.03 -30.63
N GLU A 287 -0.99 -20.23 -31.93
CA GLU A 287 -0.80 -21.54 -32.58
C GLU A 287 0.62 -22.07 -32.40
N ASN A 288 1.64 -21.24 -32.66
CA ASN A 288 3.03 -21.61 -32.47
C ASN A 288 3.40 -21.80 -31.00
N LEU A 289 2.82 -20.99 -30.11
CA LEU A 289 3.05 -21.13 -28.67
C LEU A 289 2.52 -22.48 -28.20
N ILE A 290 1.30 -22.87 -28.60
CA ILE A 290 0.73 -24.20 -28.32
C ILE A 290 1.61 -25.31 -28.94
N ALA A 291 1.97 -25.19 -30.21
CA ALA A 291 2.80 -26.17 -30.91
C ALA A 291 4.20 -26.34 -30.28
N SER A 292 4.78 -25.28 -29.73
CA SER A 292 6.07 -25.34 -29.01
C SER A 292 6.03 -26.17 -27.72
N PHE A 293 4.84 -26.44 -27.19
CA PHE A 293 4.63 -27.37 -26.07
C PHE A 293 4.37 -28.81 -26.53
N ASP A 294 3.94 -29.00 -27.77
CA ASP A 294 3.76 -30.32 -28.39
C ASP A 294 5.08 -30.83 -28.99
N GLU A 295 5.91 -29.94 -29.54
CA GLU A 295 7.24 -30.22 -30.08
C GLU A 295 8.33 -29.75 -29.12
N ALA A 296 8.77 -30.62 -28.20
CA ALA A 296 9.92 -30.33 -27.34
C ALA A 296 11.23 -30.21 -28.16
N PRO A 297 11.94 -29.06 -28.19
CA PRO A 297 13.30 -28.99 -28.69
C PRO A 297 14.25 -29.20 -27.50
N GLY A 298 14.67 -30.46 -27.29
CA GLY A 298 15.77 -30.83 -26.39
C GLY A 298 15.44 -31.79 -25.22
N GLY A 299 14.23 -32.37 -25.19
CA GLY A 299 13.63 -32.98 -24.00
C GLY A 299 14.13 -34.35 -23.52
N ASP A 300 15.06 -35.04 -24.17
CA ASP A 300 15.38 -36.38 -23.68
C ASP A 300 16.37 -36.33 -22.50
N ALA A 301 17.55 -35.70 -22.63
CA ALA A 301 18.62 -35.85 -21.63
C ALA A 301 18.38 -35.12 -20.29
N GLU A 302 17.97 -33.85 -20.29
CA GLU A 302 17.76 -33.07 -19.06
C GLU A 302 16.42 -33.39 -18.37
N GLU A 303 15.38 -33.71 -19.15
CA GLU A 303 14.09 -34.15 -18.63
C GLU A 303 14.17 -35.59 -18.09
N GLN A 304 14.98 -36.49 -18.68
CA GLN A 304 15.33 -37.77 -18.05
C GLN A 304 16.23 -37.56 -16.84
N ALA A 305 17.20 -36.66 -16.84
CA ALA A 305 18.05 -36.41 -15.67
C ALA A 305 17.24 -35.85 -14.48
N GLY A 306 16.28 -34.95 -14.74
CA GLY A 306 15.34 -34.44 -13.74
C GLY A 306 14.41 -35.53 -13.21
N LYS A 307 13.75 -36.29 -14.09
CA LYS A 307 12.91 -37.44 -13.70
C LYS A 307 13.71 -38.51 -12.94
N GLU A 308 14.94 -38.78 -13.36
CA GLU A 308 15.80 -39.78 -12.74
C GLU A 308 16.25 -39.32 -11.35
N SER A 309 16.54 -38.04 -11.17
CA SER A 309 16.89 -37.46 -9.87
C SER A 309 15.73 -37.52 -8.89
N ASP A 310 14.52 -37.18 -9.34
CA ASP A 310 13.31 -37.29 -8.52
C ASP A 310 12.99 -38.76 -8.21
N ARG A 311 13.12 -39.66 -9.19
CA ARG A 311 12.96 -41.12 -9.01
C ARG A 311 13.94 -41.68 -7.98
N LYS A 312 15.22 -41.27 -8.00
CA LYS A 312 16.23 -41.68 -7.03
C LYS A 312 15.92 -41.17 -5.62
N ILE A 313 15.40 -39.95 -5.48
CA ILE A 313 15.00 -39.39 -4.19
C ILE A 313 13.79 -40.12 -3.62
N ASP A 314 12.78 -40.40 -4.45
CA ASP A 314 11.57 -41.11 -4.02
C ASP A 314 11.86 -42.58 -3.71
N GLU A 315 12.69 -43.26 -4.52
CA GLU A 315 13.20 -44.61 -4.22
C GLU A 315 13.88 -44.64 -2.85
N LEU A 316 14.80 -43.70 -2.61
CA LEU A 316 15.52 -43.65 -1.34
C LEU A 316 14.58 -43.33 -0.16
N ARG A 317 13.58 -42.45 -0.36
CA ARG A 317 12.56 -42.13 0.65
C ARG A 317 11.72 -43.34 1.01
N GLU A 318 11.28 -44.11 0.02
CA GLU A 318 10.49 -45.33 0.22
C GLU A 318 11.28 -46.37 1.02
N LEU A 319 12.53 -46.64 0.61
CA LEU A 319 13.43 -47.57 1.30
C LEU A 319 13.65 -47.19 2.77
N ILE A 320 13.83 -45.89 3.07
CA ILE A 320 14.00 -45.40 4.44
C ILE A 320 12.71 -45.53 5.23
N SER A 321 11.57 -45.11 4.67
CA SER A 321 10.27 -45.17 5.36
C SER A 321 9.84 -46.61 5.68
N GLY A 322 10.16 -47.56 4.81
CA GLY A 322 9.92 -48.98 5.00
C GLY A 322 10.95 -49.70 5.87
N SER A 323 11.97 -48.99 6.39
CA SER A 323 13.11 -49.59 7.12
C SER A 323 13.76 -50.76 6.37
N HIS A 324 13.86 -50.65 5.03
CA HIS A 324 14.32 -51.75 4.19
C HIS A 324 15.85 -51.95 4.34
N PRO A 325 16.36 -53.19 4.50
CA PRO A 325 17.80 -53.45 4.65
C PRO A 325 18.67 -52.90 3.51
N SER A 326 18.09 -52.78 2.30
CA SER A 326 18.78 -52.24 1.12
C SER A 326 19.00 -50.72 1.12
N ALA A 327 18.35 -49.98 2.04
CA ALA A 327 18.52 -48.52 2.15
C ALA A 327 19.99 -48.13 2.35
N GLU A 328 20.71 -48.87 3.21
CA GLU A 328 22.12 -48.61 3.53
C GLU A 328 23.03 -48.76 2.30
N SER A 329 22.81 -49.82 1.51
CA SER A 329 23.57 -50.07 0.27
C SER A 329 23.33 -48.98 -0.76
N ARG A 330 22.07 -48.55 -0.94
CA ARG A 330 21.69 -47.52 -1.91
C ARG A 330 22.27 -46.15 -1.56
N ILE A 331 22.25 -45.78 -0.28
CA ILE A 331 22.90 -44.54 0.21
C ILE A 331 24.39 -44.58 -0.09
N THR A 332 25.06 -45.69 0.22
CA THR A 332 26.52 -45.83 0.01
C THR A 332 26.91 -45.71 -1.47
N GLU A 333 26.06 -46.19 -2.37
CA GLU A 333 26.22 -46.02 -3.82
C GLU A 333 26.11 -44.54 -4.21
N LEU A 334 25.01 -43.88 -3.84
CA LEU A 334 24.76 -42.48 -4.19
C LEU A 334 25.86 -41.55 -3.66
N LEU A 335 26.38 -41.77 -2.45
CA LEU A 335 27.48 -40.97 -1.91
C LEU A 335 28.81 -41.12 -2.69
N LYS A 336 28.98 -42.17 -3.51
CA LYS A 336 30.22 -42.39 -4.28
C LYS A 336 30.15 -41.85 -5.69
N SER A 337 28.99 -41.90 -6.33
CA SER A 337 28.84 -41.68 -7.77
C SER A 337 27.81 -40.61 -8.15
N GLU A 338 27.01 -40.11 -7.20
CA GLU A 338 25.98 -39.13 -7.54
C GLU A 338 26.59 -37.76 -7.86
N THR A 339 26.07 -37.15 -8.92
CA THR A 339 26.53 -35.87 -9.46
C THR A 339 25.49 -34.77 -9.30
N ASP A 340 24.20 -35.11 -9.18
CA ASP A 340 23.16 -34.12 -8.87
C ASP A 340 23.25 -33.73 -7.38
N PRO A 341 23.55 -32.45 -7.04
CA PRO A 341 23.63 -31.97 -5.66
C PRO A 341 22.35 -32.17 -4.85
N ARG A 342 21.18 -32.24 -5.49
CA ARG A 342 19.89 -32.47 -4.82
C ARG A 342 19.78 -33.91 -4.32
N VAL A 343 20.08 -34.87 -5.19
CA VAL A 343 20.06 -36.31 -4.86
C VAL A 343 21.17 -36.61 -3.86
N LEU A 344 22.37 -36.08 -4.09
CA LEU A 344 23.51 -36.21 -3.20
C LEU A 344 23.22 -35.62 -1.82
N GLY A 345 22.64 -34.40 -1.77
CA GLY A 345 22.25 -33.76 -0.52
C GLY A 345 21.20 -34.55 0.26
N TYR A 346 20.25 -35.17 -0.44
CA TYR A 346 19.25 -36.06 0.16
C TYR A 346 19.89 -37.35 0.70
N ALA A 347 20.80 -37.97 -0.06
CA ALA A 347 21.54 -39.17 0.34
C ALA A 347 22.44 -38.91 1.56
N ILE A 348 23.08 -37.74 1.64
CA ILE A 348 23.85 -37.33 2.83
C ILE A 348 22.91 -37.22 4.03
N SER A 349 21.79 -36.50 3.93
CA SER A 349 20.83 -36.39 5.04
C SER A 349 20.25 -37.74 5.47
N ALA A 350 20.02 -38.66 4.52
CA ALA A 350 19.53 -40.01 4.78
C ALA A 350 20.47 -40.85 5.66
N CYS A 351 21.77 -40.54 5.70
CA CYS A 351 22.75 -41.23 6.55
C CYS A 351 22.42 -41.16 8.05
N ARG A 352 21.62 -40.16 8.47
CA ARG A 352 21.11 -40.03 9.84
C ARG A 352 20.27 -41.24 10.27
N VAL A 353 19.48 -41.79 9.35
CA VAL A 353 18.49 -42.84 9.65
C VAL A 353 19.12 -44.24 9.62
N VAL A 354 20.17 -44.45 8.83
CA VAL A 354 20.83 -45.76 8.64
C VAL A 354 22.13 -45.92 9.47
N HIS A 355 22.28 -45.17 10.56
CA HIS A 355 23.47 -45.16 11.43
C HIS A 355 24.78 -44.86 10.67
N GLY A 356 24.99 -43.59 10.33
CA GLY A 356 26.07 -43.04 9.49
C GLY A 356 27.55 -43.37 9.82
N ALA A 357 27.85 -44.17 10.84
CA ALA A 357 29.19 -44.56 11.26
C ALA A 357 29.99 -45.36 10.20
N ARG A 358 29.34 -45.94 9.18
CA ARG A 358 30.04 -46.65 8.08
C ARG A 358 30.43 -45.76 6.89
N ASN A 359 29.85 -44.56 6.77
CA ASN A 359 30.11 -43.63 5.65
C ASN A 359 31.07 -42.48 6.00
N LEU A 360 31.72 -42.54 7.16
CA LEU A 360 32.52 -41.45 7.72
C LEU A 360 33.60 -40.91 6.80
N MET A 361 34.35 -41.79 6.14
CA MET A 361 35.42 -41.37 5.24
C MET A 361 34.88 -40.61 4.02
N THR A 362 33.67 -40.96 3.56
CA THR A 362 32.99 -40.30 2.44
C THR A 362 32.36 -38.99 2.89
N LEU A 363 31.69 -38.97 4.06
CA LEU A 363 31.09 -37.77 4.65
C LEU A 363 32.13 -36.67 4.92
N LYS A 364 33.34 -37.04 5.36
CA LYS A 364 34.44 -36.07 5.54
C LYS A 364 34.84 -35.36 4.24
N LYS A 365 34.70 -35.99 3.07
CA LYS A 365 35.02 -35.35 1.79
C LYS A 365 34.04 -34.22 1.45
N PHE A 366 32.78 -34.38 1.86
CA PHE A 366 31.74 -33.39 1.59
C PHE A 366 31.86 -32.12 2.45
N LEU A 367 32.71 -32.12 3.47
CA LEU A 367 33.07 -30.92 4.22
C LEU A 367 33.80 -29.87 3.37
N SER A 368 34.41 -30.26 2.25
CA SER A 368 35.09 -29.35 1.31
C SER A 368 34.30 -29.13 0.01
N HIS A 369 33.02 -29.50 -0.03
CA HIS A 369 32.20 -29.38 -1.23
C HIS A 369 31.90 -27.89 -1.56
N PRO A 370 31.89 -27.48 -2.85
CA PRO A 370 31.60 -26.09 -3.23
C PRO A 370 30.18 -25.64 -2.85
N ASP A 371 29.20 -26.55 -2.91
CA ASP A 371 27.84 -26.29 -2.46
C ASP A 371 27.73 -26.29 -0.91
N ASP A 372 27.35 -25.16 -0.34
CA ASP A 372 27.17 -24.94 1.10
C ASP A 372 26.12 -25.88 1.72
N ARG A 373 25.08 -26.28 0.97
CA ARG A 373 24.04 -27.19 1.43
C ARG A 373 24.61 -28.58 1.66
N ILE A 374 25.49 -29.03 0.77
CA ILE A 374 26.20 -30.31 0.91
C ILE A 374 27.13 -30.26 2.12
N ARG A 375 27.91 -29.17 2.30
CA ARG A 375 28.75 -28.98 3.48
C ARG A 375 27.92 -29.01 4.77
N ALA A 376 26.83 -28.24 4.83
CA ALA A 376 25.96 -28.15 5.99
C ALA A 376 25.32 -29.49 6.36
N ASN A 377 24.84 -30.25 5.37
CA ASN A 377 24.27 -31.59 5.58
C ASN A 377 25.34 -32.58 6.10
N ALA A 378 26.57 -32.51 5.57
CA ALA A 378 27.66 -33.35 6.03
C ALA A 378 28.04 -33.06 7.49
N ILE A 379 28.12 -31.78 7.88
CA ILE A 379 28.36 -31.37 9.27
C ILE A 379 27.24 -31.86 10.19
N GLU A 380 25.99 -31.74 9.76
CA GLU A 380 24.81 -32.17 10.53
C GLU A 380 24.90 -33.67 10.86
N VAL A 381 25.18 -34.50 9.86
CA VAL A 381 25.26 -35.95 10.00
C VAL A 381 26.49 -36.36 10.82
N LEU A 382 27.65 -35.74 10.58
CA LEU A 382 28.86 -36.01 11.35
C LEU A 382 28.66 -35.65 12.83
N GLY A 383 28.03 -34.52 13.12
CA GLY A 383 27.76 -34.05 14.49
C GLY A 383 26.89 -34.98 15.34
N GLU A 384 26.09 -35.83 14.69
CA GLU A 384 25.25 -36.83 15.35
C GLU A 384 25.87 -38.23 15.38
N THR A 385 27.04 -38.40 14.78
CA THR A 385 27.69 -39.70 14.72
C THR A 385 28.68 -39.91 15.87
N GLU A 386 28.49 -41.00 16.61
CA GLU A 386 29.33 -41.36 17.75
C GLU A 386 30.72 -41.89 17.33
N GLY A 387 31.72 -41.76 18.20
CA GLY A 387 33.07 -42.34 18.00
C GLY A 387 34.00 -41.57 17.05
N ILE A 388 33.67 -40.32 16.71
CA ILE A 388 34.47 -39.45 15.85
C ILE A 388 35.09 -38.32 16.68
N ASP A 389 36.35 -37.99 16.40
CA ASP A 389 36.96 -36.73 16.83
C ASP A 389 36.36 -35.55 16.04
N LEU A 390 35.15 -35.13 16.43
CA LEU A 390 34.43 -34.02 15.78
C LEU A 390 35.14 -32.69 15.97
N HIS A 391 35.83 -32.52 17.10
CA HIS A 391 36.47 -31.28 17.45
C HIS A 391 37.51 -30.85 16.41
N ASN A 392 38.48 -31.71 16.09
CA ASN A 392 39.50 -31.37 15.10
C ASN A 392 38.95 -31.22 13.68
N ILE A 393 37.85 -31.90 13.37
CA ILE A 393 37.25 -31.90 12.02
C ILE A 393 36.38 -30.66 11.79
N LEU A 394 35.56 -30.27 12.78
CA LEU A 394 34.52 -29.26 12.61
C LEU A 394 34.93 -27.87 13.10
N LYS A 395 36.03 -27.73 13.87
CA LYS A 395 36.52 -26.43 14.36
C LYS A 395 36.71 -25.37 13.27
N PRO A 396 37.22 -25.67 12.05
CA PRO A 396 37.33 -24.68 10.98
C PRO A 396 35.98 -24.09 10.53
N PHE A 397 34.88 -24.82 10.72
CA PHE A 397 33.55 -24.42 10.28
C PHE A 397 32.82 -23.51 11.28
N LEU A 398 33.38 -23.30 12.47
CA LEU A 398 32.88 -22.32 13.45
C LEU A 398 32.99 -20.86 12.93
N THR A 399 33.76 -20.64 11.88
CA THR A 399 33.93 -19.34 11.20
C THR A 399 33.51 -19.36 9.73
N ASP A 400 32.81 -20.40 9.25
CA ASP A 400 32.39 -20.52 7.84
C ASP A 400 31.48 -19.36 7.42
N GLU A 401 31.62 -18.81 6.21
CA GLU A 401 30.82 -17.68 5.73
C GLU A 401 29.32 -18.01 5.62
N ASN A 402 28.99 -19.28 5.37
CA ASN A 402 27.61 -19.72 5.28
C ASN A 402 27.00 -19.92 6.67
N ASN A 403 25.90 -19.21 6.93
CA ASN A 403 25.19 -19.22 8.21
C ASN A 403 24.73 -20.62 8.66
N ARG A 404 24.33 -21.50 7.74
CA ARG A 404 23.85 -22.85 8.04
C ARG A 404 25.02 -23.77 8.40
N VAL A 405 26.12 -23.68 7.64
CA VAL A 405 27.34 -24.44 7.90
C VAL A 405 27.89 -24.08 9.28
N ARG A 406 27.97 -22.77 9.59
CA ARG A 406 28.42 -22.26 10.88
C ARG A 406 27.52 -22.69 12.04
N ALA A 407 26.20 -22.56 11.91
CA ALA A 407 25.25 -22.99 12.94
C ALA A 407 25.33 -24.50 13.22
N ASN A 408 25.40 -25.32 12.17
CA ASN A 408 25.51 -26.77 12.31
C ASN A 408 26.82 -27.16 13.01
N ALA A 409 27.93 -26.47 12.73
CA ALA A 409 29.22 -26.70 13.41
C ALA A 409 29.14 -26.36 14.90
N VAL A 410 28.50 -25.23 15.25
CA VAL A 410 28.28 -24.82 16.65
C VAL A 410 27.42 -25.83 17.41
N ILE A 411 26.34 -26.33 16.78
CA ILE A 411 25.46 -27.35 17.36
C ILE A 411 26.21 -28.68 17.56
N ALA A 412 26.96 -29.13 16.55
CA ALA A 412 27.70 -30.38 16.58
C ALA A 412 28.80 -30.37 17.66
N LEU A 413 29.40 -29.21 17.92
CA LEU A 413 30.48 -29.06 18.90
C LEU A 413 30.00 -28.61 20.29
N LYS A 414 28.68 -28.62 20.57
CA LYS A 414 28.09 -28.09 21.81
C LYS A 414 28.61 -28.69 23.12
N ASN A 415 29.15 -29.91 23.09
CA ASN A 415 29.63 -30.62 24.27
C ASN A 415 31.16 -30.53 24.47
N TYR A 416 31.88 -29.80 23.61
CA TYR A 416 33.34 -29.68 23.70
C TYR A 416 33.74 -28.50 24.60
N PRO A 417 34.53 -28.74 25.67
CA PRO A 417 34.83 -27.71 26.69
C PRO A 417 35.58 -26.48 26.19
N ASP A 418 36.35 -26.58 25.10
CA ASP A 418 37.15 -25.49 24.54
C ASP A 418 36.42 -24.70 23.45
N VAL A 419 35.16 -25.04 23.16
CA VAL A 419 34.30 -24.30 22.22
C VAL A 419 33.38 -23.38 23.01
N ASP A 420 33.59 -22.07 22.89
CA ASP A 420 32.70 -21.06 23.50
C ASP A 420 31.51 -20.78 22.57
N HIS A 421 30.47 -21.62 22.66
CA HIS A 421 29.26 -21.47 21.84
C HIS A 421 28.59 -20.11 22.08
N CYS A 422 28.65 -19.58 23.31
CA CYS A 422 28.06 -18.29 23.64
C CYS A 422 28.74 -17.13 22.89
N SER A 423 30.08 -17.12 22.83
CA SER A 423 30.84 -16.11 22.09
C SER A 423 30.61 -16.21 20.58
N ILE A 424 30.60 -17.43 20.04
CA ILE A 424 30.38 -17.66 18.60
C ILE A 424 28.95 -17.24 18.22
N LEU A 425 27.94 -17.61 19.01
CA LEU A 425 26.55 -17.21 18.78
C LEU A 425 26.35 -15.69 18.93
N LYS A 426 27.04 -15.03 19.86
CA LYS A 426 27.05 -13.55 19.95
C LYS A 426 27.62 -12.92 18.69
N THR A 427 28.69 -13.49 18.14
CA THR A 427 29.30 -13.02 16.89
C THR A 427 28.33 -13.20 15.71
N MET A 428 27.64 -14.34 15.65
CA MET A 428 26.60 -14.60 14.64
C MET A 428 25.38 -13.67 14.79
N ILE A 429 25.02 -13.31 16.02
CA ILE A 429 23.92 -12.38 16.32
C ILE A 429 24.28 -10.95 15.92
N GLY A 430 25.52 -10.51 16.18
CA GLY A 430 26.01 -9.17 15.87
C GLY A 430 26.48 -8.98 14.42
N ASP A 431 26.21 -9.95 13.53
CA ASP A 431 26.50 -9.83 12.11
C ASP A 431 25.42 -8.97 11.42
N ASP A 432 25.63 -7.65 11.44
CA ASP A 432 24.70 -6.66 10.87
C ASP A 432 24.57 -6.76 9.33
N GLN A 433 25.49 -7.47 8.66
CA GLN A 433 25.50 -7.61 7.21
C GLN A 433 24.73 -8.84 6.72
N ASN A 434 24.56 -9.85 7.57
CA ASN A 434 23.89 -11.10 7.21
C ASN A 434 22.80 -11.49 8.21
N ARG A 435 21.57 -11.03 7.96
CA ARG A 435 20.38 -11.38 8.77
C ARG A 435 20.15 -12.89 8.92
N LEU A 436 20.54 -13.70 7.93
CA LEU A 436 20.41 -15.16 8.03
C LEU A 436 21.34 -15.74 9.10
N MET A 437 22.43 -15.05 9.43
CA MET A 437 23.35 -15.40 10.52
C MET A 437 22.66 -15.32 11.89
N THR A 438 21.90 -14.25 12.15
CA THR A 438 21.07 -14.11 13.36
C THR A 438 19.97 -15.17 13.42
N VAL A 439 19.31 -15.46 12.30
CA VAL A 439 18.26 -16.50 12.23
C VAL A 439 18.81 -17.89 12.54
N SER A 440 19.96 -18.24 11.94
CA SER A 440 20.63 -19.52 12.20
C SER A 440 21.22 -19.60 13.61
N ALA A 441 21.61 -18.47 14.21
CA ALA A 441 22.00 -18.39 15.61
C ALA A 441 20.81 -18.66 16.56
N ILE A 442 19.61 -18.12 16.28
CA ILE A 442 18.39 -18.42 17.04
C ILE A 442 18.10 -19.93 17.00
N TYR A 443 18.21 -20.54 15.81
CA TYR A 443 18.06 -21.99 15.67
C TYR A 443 19.09 -22.77 16.50
N ALA A 444 20.36 -22.39 16.44
CA ALA A 444 21.41 -23.04 17.23
C ALA A 444 21.19 -22.88 18.75
N ILE A 445 20.70 -21.72 19.22
CA ILE A 445 20.31 -21.51 20.63
C ILE A 445 19.20 -22.48 21.04
N MET A 446 18.19 -22.71 20.17
CA MET A 446 17.13 -23.68 20.46
C MET A 446 17.64 -25.12 20.60
N GLN A 447 18.66 -25.50 19.83
CA GLN A 447 19.24 -26.85 19.85
C GLN A 447 20.26 -27.07 20.99
N ILE A 448 20.98 -26.01 21.39
CA ILE A 448 22.00 -26.07 22.45
C ILE A 448 21.36 -25.91 23.83
N LYS A 449 20.43 -24.97 23.98
CA LYS A 449 19.76 -24.63 25.25
C LYS A 449 20.76 -24.13 26.31
N GLY A 450 20.36 -24.14 27.59
CA GLY A 450 21.22 -23.74 28.71
C GLY A 450 21.57 -22.25 28.69
N ASP A 451 22.85 -21.93 28.90
CA ASP A 451 23.33 -20.55 29.06
C ASP A 451 23.18 -19.70 27.79
N THR A 452 23.02 -20.34 26.62
CA THR A 452 22.75 -19.67 25.35
C THR A 452 21.37 -19.03 25.27
N VAL A 453 20.40 -19.47 26.09
CA VAL A 453 19.01 -18.98 26.10
C VAL A 453 18.95 -17.49 26.47
N GLU A 454 19.88 -17.01 27.30
CA GLU A 454 19.97 -15.59 27.67
C GLU A 454 20.28 -14.69 26.46
N LEU A 455 20.87 -15.23 25.40
CA LEU A 455 21.11 -14.49 24.15
C LEU A 455 19.80 -14.13 23.42
N LEU A 456 18.70 -14.84 23.70
CA LEU A 456 17.37 -14.49 23.16
C LEU A 456 16.74 -13.28 23.86
N ARG A 457 17.21 -12.88 25.04
CA ARG A 457 16.66 -11.76 25.83
C ARG A 457 16.72 -10.40 25.10
N PRO A 458 17.86 -9.99 24.50
CA PRO A 458 17.89 -8.81 23.64
C PRO A 458 17.13 -9.02 22.34
N LEU A 459 17.20 -10.21 21.73
CA LEU A 459 16.53 -10.51 20.45
C LEU A 459 14.99 -10.49 20.55
N ALA A 460 14.42 -10.89 21.68
CA ALA A 460 12.98 -10.80 21.95
C ALA A 460 12.49 -9.35 22.13
N ARG A 461 13.42 -8.39 22.20
CA ARG A 461 13.17 -6.94 22.21
C ARG A 461 13.79 -6.26 20.98
N ASP A 462 14.18 -7.03 19.98
CA ASP A 462 14.80 -6.52 18.77
C ASP A 462 13.84 -5.59 18.02
N ARG A 463 14.40 -4.61 17.30
CA ARG A 463 13.64 -3.69 16.46
C ARG A 463 13.17 -4.36 15.17
N ASN A 464 13.86 -5.40 14.73
CA ASN A 464 13.49 -6.23 13.60
C ASN A 464 12.40 -7.22 14.02
N GLU A 465 11.19 -7.04 13.47
CA GLU A 465 10.03 -7.83 13.88
C GLU A 465 10.17 -9.33 13.57
N GLU A 466 10.91 -9.74 12.52
CA GLU A 466 11.14 -11.18 12.26
C GLU A 466 12.05 -11.79 13.34
N ILE A 467 13.13 -11.11 13.69
CA ILE A 467 14.09 -11.57 14.72
C ILE A 467 13.40 -11.63 16.08
N LYS A 468 12.61 -10.60 16.41
CA LYS A 468 11.77 -10.56 17.61
C LYS A 468 10.77 -11.70 17.65
N VAL A 469 9.99 -11.91 16.59
CA VAL A 469 9.01 -13.00 16.53
C VAL A 469 9.71 -14.36 16.67
N ARG A 470 10.78 -14.61 15.93
CA ARG A 470 11.55 -15.87 16.01
C ARG A 470 12.16 -16.09 17.40
N ALA A 471 12.70 -15.05 18.03
CA ALA A 471 13.25 -15.12 19.37
C ALA A 471 12.17 -15.36 20.43
N VAL A 472 11.01 -14.73 20.30
CA VAL A 472 9.84 -14.97 21.17
C VAL A 472 9.32 -16.40 20.99
N SER A 473 9.15 -16.87 19.76
CA SER A 473 8.74 -18.26 19.48
C SER A 473 9.76 -19.29 19.97
N ALA A 474 11.06 -18.98 19.86
CA ALA A 474 12.12 -19.81 20.44
C ALA A 474 12.02 -19.85 21.98
N LEU A 475 11.77 -18.71 22.63
CA LEU A 475 11.55 -18.63 24.08
C LEU A 475 10.29 -19.38 24.52
N GLU A 476 9.19 -19.28 23.79
CA GLU A 476 7.95 -20.02 24.05
C GLU A 476 8.16 -21.53 23.91
N PHE A 477 8.82 -21.97 22.84
CA PHE A 477 9.20 -23.36 22.64
C PHE A 477 10.07 -23.89 23.78
N LEU A 478 11.11 -23.13 24.17
CA LEU A 478 12.02 -23.50 25.24
C LEU A 478 11.35 -23.47 26.62
N ALA A 479 10.38 -22.59 26.86
CA ALA A 479 9.63 -22.48 28.11
C ALA A 479 8.65 -23.65 28.33
N GLY A 480 8.29 -24.39 27.28
CA GLY A 480 7.55 -25.65 27.38
C GLY A 480 8.33 -26.75 28.10
N ASP A 481 9.66 -26.66 28.15
CA ASP A 481 10.53 -27.56 28.91
C ASP A 481 10.65 -27.07 30.37
N ALA A 482 10.26 -27.93 31.32
CA ALA A 482 10.28 -27.59 32.75
C ALA A 482 11.67 -27.20 33.27
N LYS A 483 12.75 -27.60 32.58
CA LYS A 483 14.14 -27.31 32.96
C LYS A 483 14.63 -25.94 32.48
N ASN A 484 13.91 -25.24 31.60
CA ASN A 484 14.33 -23.96 31.01
C ASN A 484 13.74 -22.76 31.77
N MET A 485 14.18 -22.57 33.02
CA MET A 485 13.74 -21.46 33.86
C MET A 485 14.14 -20.07 33.30
N ALA A 486 15.26 -19.98 32.58
CA ALA A 486 15.69 -18.76 31.92
C ALA A 486 14.65 -18.26 30.89
N ALA A 487 14.14 -19.15 30.03
CA ALA A 487 13.13 -18.80 29.02
C ALA A 487 11.82 -18.31 29.67
N LYS A 488 11.36 -18.96 30.75
CA LYS A 488 10.18 -18.55 31.53
C LYS A 488 10.36 -17.19 32.18
N ASN A 489 11.53 -16.91 32.74
CA ASN A 489 11.85 -15.63 33.35
C ASN A 489 11.84 -14.50 32.31
N ILE A 490 12.46 -14.71 31.14
CA ILE A 490 12.47 -13.73 30.04
C ILE A 490 11.04 -13.42 29.56
N LEU A 491 10.19 -14.43 29.38
CA LEU A 491 8.77 -14.23 29.01
C LEU A 491 7.96 -13.52 30.11
N GLY A 492 8.26 -13.79 31.39
CA GLY A 492 7.66 -13.11 32.53
C GLY A 492 7.99 -11.62 32.62
N GLU A 493 9.21 -11.24 32.23
CA GLU A 493 9.62 -9.82 32.14
C GLU A 493 8.94 -9.08 30.98
N LEU A 494 8.73 -9.77 29.85
CA LEU A 494 8.02 -9.20 28.69
C LEU A 494 6.54 -8.92 29.01
N THR A 495 5.93 -9.70 29.90
CA THR A 495 4.51 -9.57 30.30
C THR A 495 4.28 -8.62 31.48
N SER A 496 5.25 -8.45 32.37
CA SER A 496 5.16 -7.56 33.55
C SER A 496 5.43 -6.07 33.28
N ALA A 497 5.84 -5.71 32.06
CA ALA A 497 6.11 -4.33 31.63
C ALA A 497 4.86 -3.42 31.48
N LYS A 498 3.65 -3.87 31.86
CA LYS A 498 2.42 -3.05 31.97
C LYS A 498 1.84 -3.10 33.39
N ARG A 499 2.41 -2.37 34.36
CA ARG A 499 1.71 -1.83 35.55
C ARG A 499 2.65 -1.08 36.51
N ARG A 500 2.51 0.26 36.58
CA ARG A 500 2.61 1.17 37.76
C ARG A 500 2.52 2.62 37.22
N GLY A 501 1.74 3.56 37.76
CA GLY A 501 1.08 3.61 39.06
C GLY A 501 -0.26 4.38 39.07
N LYS A 502 -0.98 4.19 40.17
CA LYS A 502 -2.18 4.92 40.60
C LYS A 502 -1.82 5.78 41.82
N HIS A 503 -2.60 6.86 41.99
CA HIS A 503 -3.20 7.44 43.22
C HIS A 503 -3.25 8.98 43.09
N THR A 504 -4.28 9.72 43.49
CA THR A 504 -5.43 9.50 44.39
C THR A 504 -6.41 10.69 44.19
N ALA A 505 -7.74 10.51 44.15
CA ALA A 505 -8.72 10.25 45.20
C ALA A 505 -9.43 11.52 45.71
N ALA A 506 -10.76 11.41 45.78
CA ALA A 506 -11.61 12.12 46.74
C ALA A 506 -11.67 13.66 46.65
N TYR A 507 -12.00 14.21 45.49
CA TYR A 507 -12.67 15.51 45.46
C TYR A 507 -14.01 15.37 44.71
N ILE A 508 -15.03 14.82 45.37
CA ILE A 508 -16.09 15.64 45.99
C ILE A 508 -17.06 16.10 44.88
N PHE A 509 -18.11 15.39 44.50
CA PHE A 509 -19.16 14.69 45.24
C PHE A 509 -19.66 13.55 44.32
N ASN A 510 -19.54 12.28 44.67
CA ASN A 510 -20.38 11.61 45.67
C ASN A 510 -21.87 11.85 45.36
N LYS A 511 -22.45 10.93 44.59
CA LYS A 511 -23.34 9.84 45.06
C LYS A 511 -24.79 10.31 44.96
N SER A 512 -25.76 9.48 44.62
CA SER A 512 -25.79 8.02 44.66
C SER A 512 -27.10 7.60 44.03
N SER A 513 -27.14 6.31 43.69
CA SER A 513 -28.25 5.41 43.97
C SER A 513 -29.62 5.81 43.41
N MET A 514 -30.15 4.94 42.58
CA MET A 514 -31.16 3.97 43.03
C MET A 514 -31.50 3.11 41.79
N SER A 515 -31.32 1.79 41.91
CA SER A 515 -32.43 0.82 42.01
C SER A 515 -33.05 0.56 40.63
N ASP A 516 -33.41 -0.62 40.18
CA ASP A 516 -33.50 -1.95 40.75
C ASP A 516 -33.87 -2.87 39.56
N GLY A 517 -33.86 -4.19 39.77
CA GLY A 517 -34.86 -5.05 39.14
C GLY A 517 -34.56 -5.65 37.75
N GLY A 518 -33.98 -6.85 37.77
CA GLY A 518 -34.78 -8.06 37.58
C GLY A 518 -35.18 -8.55 36.17
N ALA A 519 -34.71 -9.77 35.87
CA ALA A 519 -35.51 -10.94 35.43
C ALA A 519 -35.47 -11.42 33.94
N LYS A 520 -34.79 -12.59 33.80
CA LYS A 520 -35.17 -13.90 33.19
C LYS A 520 -35.53 -14.07 31.69
N LYS A 521 -34.86 -15.09 31.11
CA LYS A 521 -35.02 -15.79 29.81
C LYS A 521 -36.39 -16.50 29.64
N PRO A 522 -36.75 -16.96 28.41
CA PRO A 522 -36.55 -18.39 28.09
C PRO A 522 -36.22 -18.76 26.62
N LYS A 523 -35.84 -20.04 26.45
CA LYS A 523 -35.51 -20.85 25.23
C LYS A 523 -36.78 -21.15 24.39
N ALA A 524 -36.75 -21.57 23.12
CA ALA A 524 -36.38 -22.92 22.59
C ALA A 524 -36.77 -22.99 21.07
N LYS A 525 -35.99 -23.58 20.14
CA LYS A 525 -35.97 -24.98 19.59
C LYS A 525 -36.51 -25.11 18.14
N MET A 526 -35.66 -25.64 17.23
CA MET A 526 -35.85 -26.69 16.18
C MET A 526 -37.00 -26.54 15.13
N SER A 527 -36.98 -26.96 13.85
CA SER A 527 -36.29 -28.04 13.10
C SER A 527 -36.56 -27.95 11.56
N VAL A 528 -35.56 -28.33 10.74
CA VAL A 528 -35.56 -29.28 9.59
C VAL A 528 -36.59 -29.19 8.44
N SER A 529 -36.13 -28.99 7.19
CA SER A 529 -36.13 -29.99 6.07
C SER A 529 -35.87 -29.38 4.67
N ALA A 530 -35.04 -30.07 3.90
CA ALA A 530 -34.84 -29.95 2.43
C ALA A 530 -36.01 -30.68 1.68
N PRO A 531 -36.19 -30.69 0.32
CA PRO A 531 -35.12 -30.69 -0.71
C PRO A 531 -35.41 -30.09 -2.13
N THR A 532 -34.33 -29.85 -2.88
CA THR A 532 -34.09 -29.99 -4.36
C THR A 532 -34.99 -29.41 -5.48
N LYS A 533 -34.27 -28.98 -6.54
CA LYS A 533 -34.58 -28.86 -7.99
C LYS A 533 -35.35 -27.63 -8.51
N SER A 534 -34.63 -26.65 -9.09
CA SER A 534 -34.87 -26.13 -10.46
C SER A 534 -33.75 -25.18 -10.92
N VAL A 535 -32.67 -25.75 -11.43
CA VAL A 535 -31.52 -25.06 -12.06
C VAL A 535 -31.83 -24.63 -13.51
N TYR A 536 -33.09 -24.54 -13.96
CA TYR A 536 -33.36 -24.42 -15.40
C TYR A 536 -34.47 -23.45 -15.86
N VAL A 537 -34.89 -22.46 -15.04
CA VAL A 537 -35.97 -21.53 -15.46
C VAL A 537 -35.66 -20.03 -15.28
N VAL A 538 -34.66 -19.62 -14.50
CA VAL A 538 -34.45 -18.19 -14.21
C VAL A 538 -33.71 -17.42 -15.34
N ASN A 539 -33.11 -18.12 -16.31
CA ASN A 539 -32.33 -17.49 -17.38
C ASN A 539 -33.15 -16.84 -18.52
N LYS A 540 -34.49 -16.82 -18.45
CA LYS A 540 -35.34 -16.06 -19.41
C LYS A 540 -35.95 -14.77 -18.87
N LEU A 541 -36.09 -14.58 -17.55
CA LEU A 541 -36.66 -13.34 -16.99
C LEU A 541 -35.64 -12.18 -16.91
N ALA A 542 -34.35 -12.49 -16.78
CA ALA A 542 -33.30 -11.47 -16.69
C ALA A 542 -33.11 -10.67 -18.00
N LEU A 543 -33.50 -11.24 -19.15
CA LEU A 543 -33.38 -10.57 -20.44
C LEU A 543 -34.46 -9.49 -20.65
N PHE A 544 -35.68 -9.71 -20.14
CA PHE A 544 -36.77 -8.73 -20.22
C PHE A 544 -36.59 -7.54 -19.28
N PHE A 545 -35.96 -7.75 -18.12
CA PHE A 545 -35.74 -6.68 -17.14
C PHE A 545 -34.72 -5.63 -17.61
N ARG A 546 -33.74 -6.02 -18.45
CA ARG A 546 -32.75 -5.09 -19.01
C ARG A 546 -33.34 -4.14 -20.05
N ALA A 547 -34.32 -4.57 -20.84
CA ALA A 547 -34.96 -3.69 -21.82
C ALA A 547 -35.87 -2.63 -21.15
N PHE A 548 -36.53 -2.97 -20.04
CA PHE A 548 -37.47 -2.08 -19.36
C PHE A 548 -36.78 -0.91 -18.63
N VAL A 549 -35.59 -1.14 -18.07
CA VAL A 549 -34.81 -0.13 -17.33
C VAL A 549 -34.32 1.00 -18.24
N HIS A 550 -33.95 0.69 -19.49
CA HIS A 550 -33.47 1.71 -20.43
C HIS A 550 -34.60 2.63 -20.94
N ILE A 551 -35.81 2.11 -21.10
CA ILE A 551 -36.98 2.90 -21.53
C ILE A 551 -37.44 3.84 -20.41
N PHE A 552 -37.44 3.38 -19.16
CA PHE A 552 -37.86 4.20 -18.01
C PHE A 552 -36.86 5.35 -17.73
N LEU A 553 -35.56 5.09 -17.91
CA LEU A 553 -34.51 6.11 -17.73
C LEU A 553 -34.59 7.23 -18.78
N ALA A 554 -34.93 6.88 -20.03
CA ALA A 554 -35.13 7.85 -21.10
C ALA A 554 -36.36 8.75 -20.85
N CYS A 555 -37.47 8.17 -20.38
CA CYS A 555 -38.68 8.93 -20.05
C CYS A 555 -38.48 9.86 -18.84
N ALA A 556 -37.72 9.42 -17.83
CA ALA A 556 -37.40 10.23 -16.64
C ALA A 556 -36.50 11.44 -16.98
N LEU A 557 -35.55 11.27 -17.90
CA LEU A 557 -34.69 12.36 -18.38
C LEU A 557 -35.48 13.42 -19.18
N CYS A 558 -36.45 13.00 -19.99
CA CYS A 558 -37.33 13.93 -20.70
C CYS A 558 -38.24 14.73 -19.74
N ALA A 559 -38.77 14.09 -18.69
CA ALA A 559 -39.59 14.77 -17.69
C ALA A 559 -38.79 15.79 -16.86
N ALA A 560 -37.53 15.48 -16.51
CA ALA A 560 -36.63 16.39 -15.81
C ALA A 560 -36.28 17.63 -16.65
N CYS A 561 -36.09 17.48 -17.97
CA CYS A 561 -35.83 18.60 -18.86
C CYS A 561 -37.04 19.55 -18.99
N VAL A 562 -38.26 19.01 -18.98
CA VAL A 562 -39.50 19.82 -19.01
C VAL A 562 -39.75 20.56 -17.69
N PHE A 563 -39.36 19.97 -16.55
CA PHE A 563 -39.46 20.61 -15.24
C PHE A 563 -38.48 21.79 -15.09
N VAL A 564 -37.23 21.60 -15.51
CA VAL A 564 -36.19 22.66 -15.47
C VAL A 564 -36.52 23.81 -16.42
N TYR A 565 -37.12 23.54 -17.58
CA TYR A 565 -37.53 24.59 -18.53
C TYR A 565 -38.68 25.45 -18.00
N ARG A 566 -39.58 24.90 -17.17
CA ARG A 566 -40.73 25.64 -16.61
C ARG A 566 -40.35 26.55 -15.43
N GLU A 567 -39.36 26.17 -14.62
CA GLU A 567 -38.92 26.99 -13.48
C GLU A 567 -38.02 28.17 -13.89
N PHE A 568 -37.29 28.07 -15.00
CA PHE A 568 -36.46 29.18 -15.47
C PHE A 568 -37.21 30.29 -16.24
N ALA A 569 -38.53 30.16 -16.43
CA ALA A 569 -39.31 31.05 -17.30
C ALA A 569 -40.12 32.15 -16.58
N SER A 570 -40.05 32.31 -15.25
CA SER A 570 -40.78 33.40 -14.56
C SER A 570 -39.90 34.35 -13.74
N THR A 571 -40.16 35.64 -13.94
CA THR A 571 -39.40 36.87 -13.63
C THR A 571 -39.27 37.27 -12.14
N ALA A 572 -38.17 37.96 -11.80
CA ALA A 572 -37.68 38.50 -10.51
C ALA A 572 -38.51 39.67 -9.87
N PRO A 573 -38.09 40.47 -8.82
CA PRO A 573 -36.97 40.40 -7.83
C PRO A 573 -37.23 40.87 -6.33
N ARG A 574 -36.25 40.58 -5.44
CA ARG A 574 -35.72 41.29 -4.21
C ARG A 574 -36.62 41.71 -3.01
N SER A 575 -36.29 41.22 -1.79
CA SER A 575 -35.52 41.95 -0.73
C SER A 575 -35.69 41.41 0.72
N ALA A 576 -34.60 41.55 1.50
CA ALA A 576 -34.50 41.72 2.97
C ALA A 576 -34.49 40.53 3.97
N LEU A 577 -33.29 40.34 4.55
CA LEU A 577 -32.90 40.02 5.94
C LEU A 577 -33.24 38.66 6.59
N ASN A 578 -32.19 37.94 7.03
CA ASN A 578 -32.24 37.14 8.27
C ASN A 578 -30.85 37.08 8.99
N PRO A 579 -30.79 37.11 10.34
CA PRO A 579 -29.65 37.49 11.18
C PRO A 579 -28.88 36.30 11.78
N VAL A 580 -28.82 35.20 11.03
CA VAL A 580 -27.90 34.07 11.29
C VAL A 580 -26.50 34.35 10.71
N GLY A 581 -26.38 35.40 9.89
CA GLY A 581 -25.13 35.86 9.28
C GLY A 581 -24.20 36.66 10.20
N VAL A 582 -24.07 36.33 11.50
CA VAL A 582 -23.02 36.96 12.35
C VAL A 582 -22.11 35.93 13.00
N ILE A 583 -22.52 34.65 13.10
CA ILE A 583 -21.64 33.56 13.57
C ILE A 583 -21.36 32.54 12.45
N ALA A 584 -22.08 32.60 11.33
CA ALA A 584 -21.74 31.92 10.06
C ALA A 584 -21.03 32.83 9.03
N ASN A 585 -20.68 34.07 9.40
CA ASN A 585 -20.15 35.08 8.46
C ASN A 585 -18.62 35.26 8.45
N VAL A 586 -17.84 34.39 9.08
CA VAL A 586 -16.37 34.38 8.85
C VAL A 586 -16.01 33.62 7.55
N PHE A 587 -16.95 32.86 7.00
CA PHE A 587 -16.80 32.18 5.71
C PHE A 587 -18.11 32.24 4.92
N ARG A 588 -18.67 33.43 4.68
CA ARG A 588 -19.60 33.58 3.54
C ARG A 588 -18.75 33.72 2.29
N THR A 589 -18.36 32.57 1.76
CA THR A 589 -17.93 32.45 0.38
C THR A 589 -19.04 33.01 -0.50
N ASN A 590 -18.74 33.97 -1.40
CA ASN A 590 -19.52 34.08 -2.63
C ASN A 590 -19.67 32.67 -3.22
N GLU A 591 -20.70 32.39 -4.03
CA GLU A 591 -20.86 31.08 -4.69
C GLU A 591 -19.60 30.62 -5.44
N ASN A 592 -18.71 31.56 -5.77
CA ASN A 592 -17.44 31.31 -6.46
C ASN A 592 -16.19 31.27 -5.55
N ASP A 593 -16.28 31.60 -4.27
CA ASP A 593 -15.10 31.55 -3.38
C ASP A 593 -14.82 30.10 -2.98
N SER A 594 -13.55 29.76 -2.85
CA SER A 594 -13.12 28.39 -2.56
C SER A 594 -12.45 28.30 -1.20
N LYS A 595 -12.98 27.46 -0.30
CA LYS A 595 -12.28 27.10 0.93
C LYS A 595 -11.19 26.08 0.62
N ILE A 596 -9.96 26.34 1.08
CA ILE A 596 -8.78 25.54 0.74
C ILE A 596 -8.09 25.06 2.02
N ILE A 597 -7.74 23.78 2.05
CA ILE A 597 -6.85 23.17 3.05
C ILE A 597 -5.58 22.75 2.32
N LEU A 598 -4.50 23.47 2.58
CA LEU A 598 -3.17 23.23 2.05
C LEU A 598 -2.29 22.57 3.12
N ILE A 599 -1.85 21.36 2.85
CA ILE A 599 -0.85 20.64 3.63
C ILE A 599 0.47 20.65 2.85
N TYR A 600 1.57 20.88 3.56
CA TYR A 600 2.89 20.79 2.94
C TYR A 600 3.93 20.16 3.87
N THR A 601 4.90 19.47 3.29
CA THR A 601 5.99 18.80 4.02
C THR A 601 7.37 19.21 3.53
N SER A 602 8.37 19.03 4.38
CA SER A 602 9.77 19.18 4.00
C SER A 602 10.67 18.24 4.78
N ASN A 603 11.79 17.88 4.16
CA ASN A 603 12.90 17.14 4.78
C ASN A 603 12.48 15.76 5.33
N LEU A 604 11.53 15.12 4.67
CA LEU A 604 10.95 13.84 5.09
C LEU A 604 11.98 12.71 5.19
N ASP A 605 13.00 12.68 4.34
CA ASP A 605 14.03 11.63 4.35
C ASP A 605 14.77 11.50 5.69
N GLU A 606 14.90 12.60 6.46
CA GLU A 606 15.51 12.57 7.79
C GLU A 606 14.77 11.67 8.79
N VAL A 607 13.48 11.43 8.55
CA VAL A 607 12.56 10.89 9.54
C VAL A 607 11.81 9.65 9.04
N ILE A 608 11.57 9.59 7.73
CA ILE A 608 10.90 8.47 7.07
C ILE A 608 11.76 7.82 5.98
N GLY A 609 13.00 8.25 5.76
CA GLY A 609 13.95 7.53 4.89
C GLY A 609 14.29 6.15 5.44
N ASP A 610 14.80 5.26 4.59
CA ASP A 610 15.03 3.85 4.94
C ASP A 610 16.06 3.66 6.06
N ALA A 611 16.96 4.64 6.23
CA ALA A 611 17.94 4.68 7.32
C ALA A 611 17.39 5.28 8.63
N ALA A 612 16.17 5.84 8.64
CA ALA A 612 15.63 6.56 9.79
C ALA A 612 15.06 5.62 10.86
N PRO A 613 15.45 5.76 12.14
CA PRO A 613 14.87 4.98 13.24
C PRO A 613 13.36 5.20 13.33
N SER A 614 12.60 4.11 13.44
CA SER A 614 11.13 4.16 13.54
C SER A 614 10.42 4.73 12.30
N ALA A 615 11.08 4.75 11.13
CA ALA A 615 10.50 5.22 9.86
C ALA A 615 9.11 4.64 9.58
N ALA A 616 8.91 3.34 9.78
CA ALA A 616 7.61 2.70 9.55
C ALA A 616 6.47 3.29 10.41
N ALA A 617 6.72 3.54 11.70
CA ALA A 617 5.73 4.14 12.59
C ALA A 617 5.43 5.60 12.21
N LYS A 618 6.44 6.35 11.78
CA LYS A 618 6.29 7.74 11.35
C LYS A 618 5.61 7.85 9.99
N LYS A 619 5.91 6.95 9.03
CA LYS A 619 5.16 6.78 7.77
C LYS A 619 3.68 6.49 8.07
N ALA A 620 3.38 5.56 8.97
CA ALA A 620 2.00 5.24 9.36
C ALA A 620 1.27 6.44 9.99
N LYS A 621 1.93 7.19 10.88
CA LYS A 621 1.37 8.40 11.51
C LYS A 621 1.10 9.50 10.47
N LEU A 622 2.03 9.73 9.54
CA LEU A 622 1.84 10.71 8.48
C LEU A 622 0.69 10.31 7.54
N LYS A 623 0.58 9.02 7.19
CA LYS A 623 -0.54 8.45 6.42
C LYS A 623 -1.89 8.69 7.12
N ASP A 624 -1.97 8.47 8.43
CA ASP A 624 -3.16 8.74 9.23
C ASP A 624 -3.54 10.23 9.24
N ILE A 625 -2.57 11.12 9.45
CA ILE A 625 -2.79 12.59 9.44
C ILE A 625 -3.35 13.04 8.10
N ILE A 626 -2.70 12.65 6.98
CA ILE A 626 -3.12 13.06 5.63
C ILE A 626 -4.49 12.50 5.28
N THR A 627 -4.77 11.24 5.62
CA THR A 627 -6.08 10.63 5.37
C THR A 627 -7.19 11.38 6.10
N LYS A 628 -6.99 11.70 7.39
CA LYS A 628 -7.96 12.46 8.19
C LYS A 628 -8.21 13.87 7.64
N GLU A 629 -7.15 14.60 7.29
CA GLU A 629 -7.30 15.94 6.72
C GLU A 629 -8.01 15.91 5.37
N ARG A 630 -7.73 14.92 4.52
CA ARG A 630 -8.42 14.72 3.24
C ARG A 630 -9.91 14.40 3.42
N GLU A 631 -10.25 13.55 4.39
CA GLU A 631 -11.65 13.27 4.74
C GLU A 631 -12.39 14.49 5.30
N ASN A 632 -11.73 15.27 6.16
CA ASN A 632 -12.30 16.49 6.73
C ASN A 632 -12.53 17.53 5.64
N ALA A 633 -11.57 17.74 4.73
CA ALA A 633 -11.73 18.62 3.58
C ALA A 633 -12.93 18.22 2.72
N LYS A 634 -13.11 16.91 2.47
CA LYS A 634 -14.27 16.40 1.72
C LYS A 634 -15.60 16.68 2.43
N LYS A 635 -15.66 16.50 3.76
CA LYS A 635 -16.87 16.80 4.57
C LYS A 635 -17.22 18.28 4.55
N GLU A 636 -16.20 19.15 4.50
CA GLU A 636 -16.36 20.60 4.47
C GLU A 636 -16.42 21.19 3.06
N ALA A 637 -16.57 20.35 2.02
CA ALA A 637 -16.54 20.76 0.61
C ALA A 637 -15.34 21.67 0.24
N SER A 638 -14.21 21.45 0.92
CA SER A 638 -12.98 22.22 0.76
C SER A 638 -12.06 21.58 -0.27
N LEU A 639 -11.34 22.41 -1.01
CA LEU A 639 -10.29 21.97 -1.91
C LEU A 639 -9.06 21.56 -1.08
N PHE A 640 -8.65 20.30 -1.22
CA PHE A 640 -7.48 19.76 -0.53
C PHE A 640 -6.25 19.80 -1.44
N LEU A 641 -5.16 20.39 -0.95
CA LEU A 641 -3.86 20.47 -1.62
C LEU A 641 -2.76 19.88 -0.74
N LEU A 642 -1.87 19.12 -1.34
CA LEU A 642 -0.78 18.42 -0.65
C LEU A 642 0.53 18.50 -1.44
N PHE A 643 1.52 19.24 -0.93
CA PHE A 643 2.81 19.44 -1.59
C PHE A 643 4.00 19.02 -0.72
N ASP A 644 5.08 18.53 -1.33
CA ASP A 644 6.37 18.35 -0.65
C ASP A 644 7.42 19.31 -1.21
N LEU A 645 8.30 19.84 -0.36
CA LEU A 645 9.36 20.77 -0.79
C LEU A 645 10.68 20.06 -1.14
N GLY A 646 10.85 18.80 -0.77
CA GLY A 646 12.07 18.03 -0.96
C GLY A 646 12.98 17.96 0.27
N ASN A 647 14.12 17.30 0.10
CA ASN A 647 15.08 16.94 1.14
C ASN A 647 16.36 17.76 1.03
N HIS A 648 16.69 18.45 2.11
CA HIS A 648 17.88 19.28 2.16
C HIS A 648 19.13 18.46 2.46
N SER A 649 20.28 18.90 1.94
CA SER A 649 21.59 18.41 2.38
C SER A 649 22.50 19.59 2.72
N SER A 650 23.08 19.54 3.92
CA SER A 650 24.05 20.53 4.41
C SER A 650 25.48 20.25 3.92
N SER A 651 25.75 19.05 3.41
CA SER A 651 27.01 18.66 2.78
C SER A 651 26.84 18.45 1.27
N LYS A 652 27.94 18.15 0.58
CA LYS A 652 27.85 17.63 -0.80
C LYS A 652 27.09 16.31 -0.81
N ILE A 653 26.39 16.07 -1.91
CA ILE A 653 25.58 14.86 -2.12
C ILE A 653 26.50 13.65 -2.28
N SER A 654 26.21 12.58 -1.54
CA SER A 654 26.83 11.26 -1.66
C SER A 654 26.10 10.42 -2.71
N PRO A 655 26.78 9.52 -3.44
CA PRO A 655 26.12 8.50 -4.27
C PRO A 655 25.12 7.61 -3.52
N THR A 656 25.22 7.56 -2.18
CA THR A 656 24.31 6.81 -1.30
C THR A 656 23.07 7.61 -0.88
N ASP A 657 22.96 8.89 -1.22
CA ASP A 657 21.82 9.75 -0.88
C ASP A 657 20.63 9.48 -1.82
N ASN A 658 20.12 8.24 -1.78
CA ASN A 658 18.96 7.84 -2.56
C ASN A 658 17.66 8.21 -1.83
N THR A 659 16.84 9.06 -2.44
CA THR A 659 15.52 9.46 -1.90
C THR A 659 14.34 8.80 -2.61
N GLU A 660 14.57 7.76 -3.42
CA GLU A 660 13.53 7.00 -4.14
C GLU A 660 12.41 6.55 -3.19
N GLY A 661 12.74 5.96 -2.04
CA GLY A 661 11.74 5.48 -1.07
C GLY A 661 10.88 6.58 -0.44
N VAL A 662 11.34 7.84 -0.42
CA VAL A 662 10.54 8.99 0.00
C VAL A 662 9.56 9.38 -1.10
N TYR A 663 10.03 9.50 -2.34
CA TYR A 663 9.16 9.82 -3.47
C TYR A 663 8.14 8.72 -3.77
N GLU A 664 8.49 7.44 -3.56
CA GLU A 664 7.53 6.32 -3.66
C GLU A 664 6.43 6.46 -2.61
N PHE A 665 6.79 6.86 -1.40
CA PHE A 665 5.84 7.10 -0.33
C PHE A 665 4.96 8.34 -0.58
N LEU A 666 5.52 9.41 -1.13
CA LEU A 666 4.76 10.60 -1.56
C LEU A 666 3.74 10.24 -2.67
N ASP A 667 4.15 9.42 -3.63
CA ASP A 667 3.29 8.89 -4.70
C ASP A 667 2.15 8.02 -4.13
N GLU A 668 2.47 7.09 -3.20
CA GLU A 668 1.50 6.24 -2.51
C GLU A 668 0.42 7.04 -1.79
N LEU A 669 0.81 8.13 -1.11
CA LEU A 669 -0.12 8.99 -0.39
C LEU A 669 -0.93 9.93 -1.30
N GLY A 670 -0.57 10.02 -2.58
CA GLY A 670 -1.21 10.90 -3.56
C GLY A 670 -0.98 12.37 -3.24
N TYR A 671 0.29 12.77 -3.11
CA TYR A 671 0.67 14.19 -3.14
C TYR A 671 0.30 14.81 -4.48
N ASP A 672 -0.15 16.06 -4.48
CA ASP A 672 -0.52 16.78 -5.70
C ASP A 672 0.72 17.12 -6.53
N ALA A 673 1.82 17.54 -5.89
CA ALA A 673 3.13 17.72 -6.51
C ALA A 673 4.26 17.70 -5.48
N ALA A 674 5.48 17.49 -5.94
CA ALA A 674 6.69 17.66 -5.14
C ALA A 674 7.67 18.63 -5.84
N SER A 675 8.33 19.46 -5.05
CA SER A 675 9.59 20.10 -5.42
C SER A 675 10.74 19.19 -5.00
N PHE A 676 11.97 19.62 -5.26
CA PHE A 676 13.16 18.90 -4.83
C PHE A 676 14.24 19.85 -4.31
N ALA A 677 15.06 19.35 -3.40
CA ALA A 677 16.24 20.03 -2.90
C ALA A 677 17.51 19.23 -3.20
N ALA A 678 18.66 19.73 -2.71
CA ALA A 678 19.96 19.19 -3.08
C ALA A 678 20.06 17.66 -2.89
N ARG A 679 19.53 17.10 -1.80
CA ARG A 679 19.65 15.66 -1.54
C ARG A 679 18.90 14.80 -2.56
N ASP A 680 17.83 15.32 -3.14
CA ASP A 680 16.99 14.59 -4.11
C ASP A 680 17.60 14.53 -5.50
N ALA A 681 18.62 15.36 -5.79
CA ALA A 681 19.09 15.55 -7.15
C ALA A 681 19.56 14.25 -7.81
N LEU A 682 20.22 13.34 -7.09
CA LEU A 682 20.68 12.08 -7.66
C LEU A 682 19.49 11.23 -8.15
N PHE A 683 18.44 11.12 -7.34
CA PHE A 683 17.22 10.41 -7.70
C PHE A 683 16.51 11.11 -8.87
N CYS A 684 16.30 12.43 -8.78
CA CYS A 684 15.58 13.20 -9.79
C CYS A 684 16.29 13.22 -11.15
N PHE A 685 17.61 13.32 -11.22
CA PHE A 685 18.32 13.41 -12.50
C PHE A 685 18.69 12.04 -13.10
N ASN A 686 18.93 11.01 -12.28
CA ASN A 686 19.36 9.69 -12.79
C ASN A 686 18.21 8.67 -12.82
N LEU A 687 17.56 8.44 -11.67
CA LEU A 687 16.64 7.31 -11.50
C LEU A 687 15.25 7.62 -12.03
N LEU A 688 14.70 8.77 -11.65
CA LEU A 688 13.42 9.21 -12.16
C LEU A 688 13.52 9.40 -13.69
N SER A 689 14.71 9.69 -14.25
CA SER A 689 14.91 9.79 -15.71
C SER A 689 14.83 8.44 -16.41
N ALA A 690 15.16 7.36 -15.71
CA ALA A 690 15.08 6.00 -16.22
C ALA A 690 13.74 5.32 -15.91
N ARG A 691 12.95 5.86 -14.97
CA ARG A 691 11.73 5.23 -14.40
C ARG A 691 10.56 6.20 -14.27
N SER A 692 10.49 7.26 -15.08
CA SER A 692 9.51 8.35 -14.91
C SER A 692 8.07 7.87 -14.91
N GLU A 693 7.76 6.80 -15.65
CA GLU A 693 6.41 6.23 -15.73
C GLU A 693 5.95 5.54 -14.43
N LYS A 694 6.90 5.21 -13.52
CA LYS A 694 6.61 4.55 -12.24
C LYS A 694 5.98 5.51 -11.21
N PHE A 695 6.20 6.82 -11.36
CA PHE A 695 5.76 7.85 -10.41
C PHE A 695 4.66 8.72 -11.04
N LYS A 696 3.46 8.71 -10.46
CA LYS A 696 2.36 9.61 -10.86
C LYS A 696 2.51 11.00 -10.26
N LEU A 697 3.28 11.12 -9.18
CA LEU A 697 3.64 12.35 -8.49
C LEU A 697 4.42 13.28 -9.42
N PRO A 698 3.87 14.45 -9.79
CA PRO A 698 4.59 15.40 -10.61
C PRO A 698 5.71 16.08 -9.80
N VAL A 699 6.95 15.91 -10.25
CA VAL A 699 8.11 16.64 -9.71
C VAL A 699 8.27 17.94 -10.50
N VAL A 700 8.16 19.07 -9.82
CA VAL A 700 8.07 20.39 -10.44
C VAL A 700 9.40 21.13 -10.27
N SER A 701 9.86 21.81 -11.33
CA SER A 701 10.93 22.80 -11.27
C SER A 701 10.91 23.68 -12.52
N CYS A 702 11.08 24.99 -12.37
CA CYS A 702 11.05 25.93 -13.50
C CYS A 702 12.35 26.72 -13.71
N ASN A 703 13.34 26.62 -12.82
CA ASN A 703 14.58 27.39 -12.91
C ASN A 703 15.86 26.55 -12.95
N ILE A 704 15.75 25.22 -13.04
CA ILE A 704 16.87 24.33 -13.34
C ILE A 704 16.86 24.03 -14.83
N ILE A 705 18.01 24.21 -15.47
CA ILE A 705 18.16 24.00 -16.91
C ILE A 705 19.27 23.01 -17.23
N ASN A 706 19.12 22.35 -18.37
CA ASN A 706 20.24 21.70 -19.03
C ASN A 706 21.12 22.76 -19.69
N ASN A 707 22.43 22.70 -19.45
CA ASN A 707 23.41 23.68 -19.91
C ASN A 707 23.56 23.68 -21.43
N ALA A 708 23.32 22.55 -22.10
CA ALA A 708 23.38 22.42 -23.56
C ALA A 708 22.10 22.95 -24.22
N SER A 709 20.92 22.46 -23.82
CA SER A 709 19.65 22.86 -24.45
C SER A 709 19.13 24.22 -23.98
N LYS A 710 19.57 24.69 -22.81
CA LYS A 710 19.04 25.86 -22.09
C LYS A 710 17.57 25.74 -21.68
N GLU A 711 17.00 24.53 -21.76
CA GLU A 711 15.62 24.22 -21.37
C GLU A 711 15.57 23.49 -20.02
N VAL A 712 14.37 23.48 -19.42
CA VAL A 712 14.11 22.65 -18.24
C VAL A 712 14.18 21.18 -18.65
N PRO A 713 14.93 20.32 -17.93
CA PRO A 713 15.02 18.90 -18.24
C PRO A 713 13.63 18.24 -18.31
N ALA A 714 13.40 17.39 -19.32
CA ALA A 714 12.07 16.80 -19.60
C ALA A 714 11.47 16.00 -18.43
N ILE A 715 12.32 15.56 -17.50
CA ILE A 715 11.92 14.90 -16.26
C ILE A 715 11.13 15.79 -15.30
N PHE A 716 11.37 17.10 -15.32
CA PHE A 716 10.64 18.03 -14.48
C PHE A 716 9.45 18.60 -15.22
N GLN A 717 8.33 18.68 -14.53
CA GLN A 717 7.24 19.51 -14.99
C GLN A 717 7.58 20.97 -14.69
N THR A 718 7.40 21.84 -15.70
CA THR A 718 7.64 23.28 -15.53
C THR A 718 6.63 23.95 -14.57
N GLY A 719 5.56 23.24 -14.21
CA GLY A 719 4.56 23.65 -13.23
C GLY A 719 3.50 22.57 -13.03
N TYR A 720 2.85 22.58 -11.88
CA TYR A 720 1.64 21.82 -11.60
C TYR A 720 0.39 22.66 -11.87
N ARG A 721 -0.63 22.04 -12.44
CA ARG A 721 -1.92 22.67 -12.76
C ARG A 721 -3.06 21.74 -12.38
N ARG A 722 -4.06 22.29 -11.69
CA ARG A 722 -5.33 21.60 -11.38
C ARG A 722 -6.47 22.58 -11.52
N GLU A 723 -7.50 22.19 -12.25
CA GLU A 723 -8.70 23.00 -12.40
C GLU A 723 -9.86 22.37 -11.61
N SER A 724 -10.62 23.22 -10.93
CA SER A 724 -11.96 22.92 -10.43
C SER A 724 -12.99 23.78 -11.16
N ASP A 725 -14.26 23.60 -10.84
CA ASP A 725 -15.35 24.38 -11.46
C ASP A 725 -15.20 25.89 -11.19
N ALA A 726 -14.73 26.26 -9.98
CA ALA A 726 -14.65 27.67 -9.53
C ALA A 726 -13.22 28.27 -9.53
N LEU A 727 -12.16 27.46 -9.45
CA LEU A 727 -10.79 27.92 -9.23
C LEU A 727 -9.77 27.08 -10.02
N ALA A 728 -8.77 27.75 -10.61
CA ALA A 728 -7.59 27.08 -11.12
C ALA A 728 -6.43 27.21 -10.12
N ILE A 729 -5.64 26.14 -9.97
CA ILE A 729 -4.43 26.12 -9.16
C ILE A 729 -3.22 26.04 -10.07
N SER A 730 -2.23 26.86 -9.79
CA SER A 730 -0.96 26.90 -10.49
C SER A 730 0.17 26.88 -9.47
N ALA A 731 0.89 25.77 -9.39
CA ALA A 731 2.09 25.68 -8.55
C ALA A 731 3.37 25.64 -9.41
N LEU A 732 4.36 26.44 -9.04
CA LEU A 732 5.71 26.41 -9.61
C LEU A 732 6.71 26.06 -8.50
N ALA A 733 7.89 25.58 -8.89
CA ALA A 733 8.95 25.29 -7.94
C ALA A 733 10.28 25.88 -8.40
N VAL A 734 11.00 26.48 -7.44
CA VAL A 734 12.31 27.10 -7.69
C VAL A 734 13.31 26.75 -6.60
N THR A 735 14.59 26.81 -6.96
CA THR A 735 15.71 26.70 -6.01
C THR A 735 16.68 27.88 -6.17
N ASP A 736 17.55 28.09 -5.19
CA ASP A 736 18.58 29.12 -5.23
C ASP A 736 19.89 28.62 -5.88
N ARG A 737 20.82 29.55 -6.16
CA ARG A 737 22.13 29.21 -6.73
C ARG A 737 23.01 28.37 -5.80
N SER A 738 22.70 28.28 -4.49
CA SER A 738 23.48 27.46 -3.57
C SER A 738 23.41 25.98 -3.95
N MET A 739 22.35 25.54 -4.63
CA MET A 739 22.22 24.18 -5.13
C MET A 739 23.39 23.77 -6.04
N ASN A 740 23.87 24.67 -6.91
CA ASN A 740 25.00 24.37 -7.81
C ASN A 740 26.26 23.93 -7.06
N SER A 741 26.49 24.45 -5.84
CA SER A 741 27.67 24.08 -5.04
C SER A 741 27.53 22.75 -4.30
N LYS A 742 26.29 22.28 -4.13
CA LYS A 742 25.94 21.04 -3.41
C LYS A 742 25.85 19.84 -4.35
N LEU A 743 25.58 20.07 -5.63
CA LEU A 743 25.53 19.05 -6.68
C LEU A 743 26.93 18.45 -6.98
N PRO A 744 27.02 17.15 -7.32
CA PRO A 744 28.26 16.54 -7.78
C PRO A 744 28.68 17.07 -9.16
N SER A 745 29.98 16.97 -9.45
CA SER A 745 30.61 17.62 -10.61
C SER A 745 29.97 17.23 -11.95
N ASN A 746 29.60 15.97 -12.11
CA ASN A 746 28.91 15.44 -13.31
C ASN A 746 27.55 16.12 -13.55
N LEU A 747 26.78 16.40 -12.50
CA LEU A 747 25.51 17.10 -12.62
C LEU A 747 25.72 18.59 -12.86
N THR A 748 26.68 19.22 -12.18
CA THR A 748 26.98 20.65 -12.38
C THR A 748 27.56 20.97 -13.76
N ALA A 749 28.20 20.00 -14.41
CA ALA A 749 28.65 20.15 -15.81
C ALA A 749 27.45 20.24 -16.77
N SER A 750 26.39 19.48 -16.48
CA SER A 750 25.22 19.33 -17.34
C SER A 750 24.06 20.25 -16.99
N TYR A 751 23.95 20.71 -15.74
CA TYR A 751 22.81 21.44 -15.23
C TYR A 751 23.23 22.69 -14.45
N SER A 752 22.40 23.73 -14.49
CA SER A 752 22.57 24.95 -13.70
C SER A 752 21.24 25.58 -13.30
N VAL A 753 21.28 26.37 -12.21
CA VAL A 753 20.15 27.17 -11.74
C VAL A 753 20.14 28.55 -12.42
N LYS A 754 19.11 28.83 -13.22
CA LYS A 754 18.81 30.15 -13.80
C LYS A 754 18.24 31.11 -12.75
N ASP A 755 18.20 32.39 -13.10
CA ASP A 755 17.53 33.42 -12.30
C ASP A 755 16.05 33.04 -12.06
N PRO A 756 15.63 32.83 -10.80
CA PRO A 756 14.26 32.41 -10.48
C PRO A 756 13.19 33.40 -10.96
N LEU A 757 13.49 34.71 -10.99
CA LEU A 757 12.51 35.75 -11.33
C LEU A 757 12.00 35.62 -12.76
N ALA A 758 12.92 35.42 -13.72
CA ALA A 758 12.57 35.24 -15.12
C ALA A 758 11.72 33.97 -15.32
N SER A 759 12.13 32.86 -14.69
CA SER A 759 11.41 31.58 -14.75
C SER A 759 9.98 31.66 -14.21
N ILE A 760 9.77 32.37 -13.09
CA ILE A 760 8.45 32.52 -12.48
C ILE A 760 7.53 33.38 -13.35
N ALA A 761 8.06 34.48 -13.89
CA ALA A 761 7.30 35.41 -14.72
C ALA A 761 6.72 34.70 -15.96
N ASP A 762 7.43 33.75 -16.55
CA ASP A 762 6.95 33.00 -17.71
C ASP A 762 6.04 31.82 -17.32
N GLY A 763 6.30 31.17 -16.19
CA GLY A 763 5.50 30.02 -15.71
C GLY A 763 4.06 30.38 -15.30
N PHE A 764 3.85 31.56 -14.70
CA PHE A 764 2.50 32.00 -14.31
C PHE A 764 1.70 32.65 -15.45
N LYS A 765 2.30 32.97 -16.61
CA LYS A 765 1.61 33.59 -17.77
C LYS A 765 0.69 32.63 -18.53
N LYS A 766 0.86 31.31 -18.39
CA LYS A 766 -0.05 30.31 -18.97
C LYS A 766 -1.37 30.28 -18.18
N ASN A 767 -2.29 31.18 -18.52
CA ASN A 767 -3.55 31.42 -17.81
C ASN A 767 -4.57 30.31 -18.07
N GLY A 768 -5.25 29.86 -17.01
CA GLY A 768 -6.47 29.04 -17.11
C GLY A 768 -7.60 29.83 -17.76
N ALA A 769 -8.52 29.15 -18.42
CA ALA A 769 -9.56 29.70 -19.29
C ALA A 769 -10.57 30.63 -18.58
N GLY A 770 -10.16 31.87 -18.23
CA GLY A 770 -11.03 32.92 -17.69
C GLY A 770 -11.38 32.81 -16.19
N LYS A 771 -10.94 31.75 -15.50
CA LYS A 771 -11.17 31.52 -14.06
C LYS A 771 -10.15 32.26 -13.18
N PRO A 772 -10.48 32.56 -11.90
CA PRO A 772 -9.46 32.96 -10.93
C PRO A 772 -8.38 31.88 -10.79
N VAL A 773 -7.13 32.29 -10.53
CA VAL A 773 -5.99 31.39 -10.43
C VAL A 773 -5.27 31.62 -9.11
N LEU A 774 -5.23 30.60 -8.24
CA LEU A 774 -4.38 30.57 -7.07
C LEU A 774 -2.95 30.17 -7.48
N LYS A 775 -1.98 31.05 -7.21
CA LYS A 775 -0.58 30.90 -7.60
C LYS A 775 0.29 30.58 -6.39
N ILE A 776 0.84 29.37 -6.36
CA ILE A 776 1.68 28.86 -5.28
C ILE A 776 3.10 28.68 -5.80
N LEU A 777 4.10 29.10 -5.01
CA LEU A 777 5.50 28.90 -5.30
C LEU A 777 6.14 28.03 -4.22
N LEU A 778 6.68 26.88 -4.61
CA LEU A 778 7.48 26.00 -3.76
C LEU A 778 8.94 26.45 -3.85
N SER A 779 9.51 26.93 -2.75
CA SER A 779 10.86 27.52 -2.73
C SER A 779 11.79 26.62 -1.93
N SER A 780 12.53 25.75 -2.62
CA SER A 780 13.47 24.79 -2.02
C SER A 780 14.85 25.41 -1.76
N ASN A 781 14.84 26.63 -1.23
CA ASN A 781 16.02 27.47 -1.02
C ASN A 781 16.47 27.43 0.45
N THR A 782 17.69 27.91 0.73
CA THR A 782 18.25 27.93 2.09
C THR A 782 18.59 29.31 2.62
N GLY A 783 18.26 30.37 1.88
CA GLY A 783 18.60 31.75 2.21
C GLY A 783 17.37 32.68 2.17
N SER A 784 17.59 33.96 1.87
CA SER A 784 16.55 34.99 1.82
C SER A 784 15.76 35.02 0.50
N LEU A 785 15.88 34.01 -0.35
CA LEU A 785 15.32 34.07 -1.71
C LEU A 785 13.80 34.31 -1.69
N SER A 786 13.07 33.66 -0.79
CA SER A 786 11.62 33.81 -0.70
C SER A 786 11.18 35.24 -0.35
N GLU A 787 11.92 35.92 0.54
CA GLU A 787 11.70 37.33 0.90
C GLU A 787 12.00 38.26 -0.28
N GLU A 788 13.07 37.99 -1.03
CA GLU A 788 13.42 38.74 -2.24
C GLU A 788 12.38 38.57 -3.36
N LEU A 789 11.87 37.35 -3.56
CA LEU A 789 10.84 37.04 -4.54
C LEU A 789 9.49 37.68 -4.19
N ALA A 790 9.13 37.70 -2.90
CA ALA A 790 7.95 38.42 -2.43
C ALA A 790 8.11 39.94 -2.61
N ALA A 791 9.29 40.48 -2.25
CA ALA A 791 9.59 41.91 -2.43
C ALA A 791 9.47 42.35 -3.89
N LYS A 792 9.89 41.50 -4.84
CA LYS A 792 9.84 41.77 -6.29
C LYS A 792 8.50 41.53 -6.97
N LYS A 793 7.44 41.16 -6.22
CA LYS A 793 6.08 40.93 -6.75
C LYS A 793 6.05 39.97 -7.95
N THR A 794 6.59 38.78 -7.76
CA THR A 794 6.59 37.69 -8.76
C THR A 794 5.20 37.25 -9.23
N GLY A 795 4.13 37.70 -8.54
CA GLY A 795 2.75 37.35 -8.83
C GLY A 795 2.29 36.07 -8.14
N ALA A 796 3.10 35.49 -7.25
CA ALA A 796 2.67 34.40 -6.37
C ALA A 796 1.80 34.94 -5.23
N ASP A 797 0.70 34.23 -4.94
CA ASP A 797 -0.16 34.51 -3.78
C ASP A 797 0.47 33.93 -2.50
N ILE A 798 1.05 32.73 -2.62
CA ILE A 798 1.67 31.98 -1.52
C ILE A 798 3.06 31.49 -1.96
N ILE A 799 4.06 31.70 -1.11
CA ILE A 799 5.39 31.07 -1.20
C ILE A 799 5.51 30.11 -0.01
N ILE A 800 5.74 28.84 -0.27
CA ILE A 800 6.14 27.89 0.78
C ILE A 800 7.65 27.85 0.81
N ASP A 801 8.21 28.25 1.94
CA ASP A 801 9.63 28.55 2.10
C ASP A 801 10.34 27.46 2.90
N MET A 802 11.26 26.76 2.24
CA MET A 802 12.02 25.68 2.87
C MET A 802 12.99 26.18 3.94
N GLY A 803 13.53 27.40 3.81
CA GLY A 803 14.76 27.74 4.53
C GLY A 803 14.95 29.20 4.96
N HIS A 804 15.77 29.34 6.00
CA HIS A 804 16.10 30.53 6.81
C HIS A 804 15.00 31.02 7.78
N GLY A 805 15.44 31.65 8.87
CA GLY A 805 14.60 32.19 9.94
C GLY A 805 14.59 31.35 11.22
N PRO A 806 13.85 31.79 12.25
CA PRO A 806 13.93 31.22 13.61
C PRO A 806 13.41 29.77 13.70
N GLU A 807 13.82 29.05 14.74
CA GLU A 807 13.34 27.69 15.06
C GLU A 807 11.81 27.63 15.15
N VAL A 808 11.22 26.46 14.91
CA VAL A 808 9.75 26.29 14.91
C VAL A 808 9.10 26.71 16.22
N SER A 809 9.78 26.50 17.35
CA SER A 809 9.32 26.92 18.68
C SER A 809 9.19 28.44 18.85
N MET A 810 9.84 29.21 18.00
CA MET A 810 9.83 30.68 18.01
C MET A 810 8.90 31.27 16.94
N LEU A 811 8.34 30.43 16.05
CA LEU A 811 7.39 30.88 15.04
C LEU A 811 6.00 31.04 15.65
N THR A 812 5.51 32.28 15.65
CA THR A 812 4.16 32.61 16.12
C THR A 812 3.15 32.75 14.97
N ASN A 813 3.62 33.03 13.74
CA ASN A 813 2.77 33.16 12.56
C ASN A 813 3.57 33.04 11.23
N TYR A 814 2.86 32.96 10.09
CA TYR A 814 3.43 33.13 8.75
C TYR A 814 3.75 34.61 8.46
N GLN A 815 4.57 34.89 7.45
CA GLN A 815 4.93 36.26 7.06
C GLN A 815 4.10 36.75 5.88
N LYS A 816 3.95 38.07 5.74
CA LYS A 816 3.29 38.71 4.60
C LYS A 816 4.19 39.81 4.06
N ALA A 817 4.53 39.74 2.78
CA ALA A 817 5.39 40.70 2.11
C ALA A 817 4.78 41.08 0.75
N ASN A 818 4.50 42.37 0.54
CA ASN A 818 3.91 42.91 -0.70
C ASN A 818 2.65 42.20 -1.20
N GLY A 819 1.83 41.66 -0.28
CA GLY A 819 0.59 40.93 -0.60
C GLY A 819 0.76 39.42 -0.74
N THR A 820 2.01 38.92 -0.86
CA THR A 820 2.32 37.49 -0.89
C THR A 820 2.48 36.94 0.53
N LEU A 821 1.91 35.76 0.78
CA LEU A 821 2.06 35.03 2.04
C LEU A 821 3.28 34.11 1.97
N ILE A 822 4.15 34.16 2.97
CA ILE A 822 5.34 33.30 3.05
C ILE A 822 5.14 32.32 4.22
N LEU A 823 4.93 31.05 3.87
CA LEU A 823 4.67 29.97 4.80
C LEU A 823 5.97 29.19 5.06
N PRO A 824 6.52 29.18 6.28
CA PRO A 824 7.75 28.45 6.55
C PRO A 824 7.49 26.95 6.61
N SER A 825 8.44 26.15 6.09
CA SER A 825 8.47 24.69 6.26
C SER A 825 9.66 24.21 7.12
N LYS A 826 10.77 24.96 7.13
CA LYS A 826 11.99 24.70 7.93
C LYS A 826 12.74 23.41 7.58
N ILE A 827 14.02 23.44 7.95
CA ILE A 827 14.97 22.34 7.80
C ILE A 827 15.84 22.25 9.06
N LYS A 828 16.00 21.02 9.56
CA LYS A 828 16.85 20.71 10.71
C LYS A 828 17.27 19.25 10.60
N LYS A 829 18.54 18.98 10.90
CA LYS A 829 19.07 17.62 10.87
C LYS A 829 18.30 16.72 11.85
N GLY A 830 17.89 15.54 11.39
CA GLY A 830 17.10 14.58 12.15
C GLY A 830 15.62 14.94 12.32
N ALA A 831 15.13 15.97 11.61
CA ALA A 831 13.76 16.44 11.73
C ALA A 831 13.11 16.66 10.36
N ALA A 832 11.81 16.36 10.32
CA ALA A 832 10.92 16.60 9.20
C ALA A 832 9.73 17.41 9.69
N TYR A 833 9.14 18.18 8.78
CA TYR A 833 8.12 19.16 9.14
C TYR A 833 6.85 18.98 8.32
N ILE A 834 5.72 19.32 8.94
CA ILE A 834 4.40 19.37 8.31
C ILE A 834 3.72 20.69 8.65
N GLY A 835 3.33 21.42 7.59
CA GLY A 835 2.54 22.64 7.67
C GLY A 835 1.09 22.37 7.27
N ARG A 836 0.15 23.03 7.98
CA ARG A 836 -1.27 23.07 7.64
C ARG A 836 -1.70 24.53 7.52
N PHE A 837 -2.26 24.88 6.36
CA PHE A 837 -2.77 26.20 6.07
C PHE A 837 -4.20 26.14 5.54
N GLU A 838 -5.13 26.78 6.23
CA GLU A 838 -6.56 26.83 5.89
C GLU A 838 -6.98 28.28 5.64
N PHE A 839 -7.57 28.55 4.48
CA PHE A 839 -7.95 29.88 4.05
C PHE A 839 -9.09 29.85 3.02
N ILE A 840 -9.71 31.00 2.76
CA ILE A 840 -10.60 31.21 1.61
C ILE A 840 -9.81 31.88 0.51
N TYR A 841 -9.93 31.36 -0.71
CA TYR A 841 -9.60 32.12 -1.89
C TYR A 841 -10.84 32.86 -2.39
N GLU A 842 -10.77 34.18 -2.37
CA GLU A 842 -11.86 35.07 -2.76
C GLU A 842 -11.82 35.31 -4.27
N SER A 843 -12.87 34.85 -4.97
CA SER A 843 -12.98 34.95 -6.42
C SER A 843 -13.10 36.40 -6.90
N ALA A 844 -13.78 37.25 -6.11
CA ALA A 844 -13.98 38.66 -6.43
C ALA A 844 -12.67 39.47 -6.39
N SER A 845 -11.87 39.29 -5.32
CA SER A 845 -10.58 39.98 -5.14
C SER A 845 -9.42 39.25 -5.83
N LYS A 846 -9.64 38.00 -6.27
CA LYS A 846 -8.62 37.08 -6.82
C LYS A 846 -7.42 36.96 -5.90
N SER A 847 -7.68 36.80 -4.61
CA SER A 847 -6.65 36.82 -3.57
C SER A 847 -7.00 35.89 -2.42
N VAL A 848 -6.00 35.62 -1.57
CA VAL A 848 -6.20 34.91 -0.31
C VAL A 848 -6.87 35.86 0.69
N GLY A 849 -8.04 35.48 1.19
CA GLY A 849 -8.80 36.26 2.16
C GLY A 849 -8.07 36.44 3.50
N GLU A 850 -8.46 37.46 4.26
CA GLU A 850 -7.74 37.87 5.47
C GLU A 850 -7.78 36.86 6.63
N SER A 851 -8.81 36.02 6.67
CA SER A 851 -9.00 35.01 7.72
C SER A 851 -8.30 33.70 7.36
N CYS A 852 -7.03 33.56 7.75
CA CYS A 852 -6.28 32.31 7.58
C CYS A 852 -5.92 31.64 8.91
N LYS A 853 -5.90 30.31 8.92
CA LYS A 853 -5.38 29.50 10.03
C LYS A 853 -4.15 28.76 9.57
N TRP A 854 -3.06 28.91 10.31
CA TRP A 854 -1.78 28.32 9.97
C TRP A 854 -1.16 27.61 11.17
N ARG A 855 -0.51 26.47 10.91
CA ARG A 855 0.30 25.76 11.90
C ARG A 855 1.44 25.03 11.20
N LEU A 856 2.62 25.09 11.81
CA LEU A 856 3.77 24.25 11.46
C LEU A 856 4.10 23.33 12.64
N SER A 857 4.41 22.07 12.36
CA SER A 857 4.79 21.08 13.37
C SER A 857 5.97 20.24 12.91
N GLU A 858 6.82 19.85 13.85
CA GLU A 858 7.83 18.80 13.66
C GLU A 858 7.18 17.42 13.79
N LEU A 859 7.56 16.44 12.96
CA LEU A 859 6.86 15.15 12.77
C LEU A 859 7.20 14.02 13.77
#